data_AF-A0A929RQH4-F1
#
_entry.id   AF-A0A929RQH4-F1
#
_cell.length_a   1.000
_cell.length_b   1.000
_cell.length_c   1.000
_cell.angle_alpha   90.00
_cell.angle_beta   90.00
_cell.angle_gamma   90.00
#
_symmetry.space_group_name_H-M   'P 1'
#
loop_
_entity.id
_entity.type
_entity.pdbx_description
1 polymer ?
#
loop_
_entity_poly.entity_id
_entity_poly.type
_entity_poly.pdbx_seq_one_letter_code
_entity_poly.pdbx_strand_id
1 'polypeptide(L)'
;SADLVLSNPDFLHYVMLPSHSRWSRFLASLHLIVIDEAHHWRGVTGSHIALVVRRLVRIAHHLGADPRIVMLSATVRDAAEVGRALTGRDVVAITEDGSPAGEHELVLWQGGIVADASEVDISDFLAAIDAPPGAATLKVPIVRRSAGVEAATLAAAFVEKGARLLAFVRSRAGAEAVAAQVRDRLSSRGSALAGSVGAYRGGYLPEERRALEEALRAGTVRALATTSALEMGLDVSGLDATITVGWPGTRASLRQQIGRAGRAGAPGTSVLIASDNPLDSYLVRHPEHILGDVEACVIDPSNPWVLAPHVAAAAAEIPITPSDISYFGPELQRVVERLTSDGYIKRRPAGYFWDATRPERPANLTDLRGSGGDIQIVDATTGTVVGTIDQASADAHVFPGAIYIHQGHTFHVLSFSPITTPTAPSTQGWPRALLPETEEATRGRDLKTNRMRTDTQASSIIIPPARTDDARVALVEEVRTPLRTRSATHTSVEVCQVEDTYVSHDQTVTWHHGPTNVSTRVTDYDLLRLPGLEFIRNIELSLPTHTLPTKSTWFTLTPTALTAMRIEAADLAGTLHAAEHAMIGILPLIATCDRWDLGGLSTELHDDTGAPTVFIHDAFRGGAGHALAGFHSARSWVRATLEAVSSCDCESGCPRCVQSPKCGNGNEPLSKA
;
A
#
# COMPACT_ATOMS: atom_id res chain seq x y z
N SER A 1 -19.02 -31.57 -20.30
CA SER A 1 -19.26 -30.38 -19.46
C SER A 1 -18.36 -30.51 -18.25
N ALA A 2 -17.78 -29.42 -17.77
CA ALA A 2 -17.10 -29.43 -16.48
C ALA A 2 -18.15 -29.22 -15.39
N ASP A 3 -18.20 -30.10 -14.40
CA ASP A 3 -19.12 -29.98 -13.26
C ASP A 3 -18.56 -29.06 -12.15
N LEU A 4 -17.27 -28.74 -12.23
CA LEU A 4 -16.54 -27.84 -11.34
C LEU A 4 -15.67 -26.89 -12.17
N VAL A 5 -15.69 -25.59 -11.85
CA VAL A 5 -14.83 -24.57 -12.45
C VAL A 5 -14.04 -23.89 -11.34
N LEU A 6 -12.71 -24.03 -11.39
CA LEU A 6 -11.79 -23.28 -10.53
C LEU A 6 -11.40 -21.99 -11.26
N SER A 7 -11.60 -20.85 -10.61
CA SER A 7 -11.38 -19.53 -11.21
C SER A 7 -10.85 -18.55 -10.17
N ASN A 8 -10.33 -17.42 -10.64
CA ASN A 8 -10.05 -16.25 -9.81
C ASN A 8 -11.03 -15.10 -10.15
N PRO A 9 -11.11 -14.06 -9.30
CA PRO A 9 -12.00 -12.92 -9.56
C PRO A 9 -11.68 -12.15 -10.84
N ASP A 10 -10.40 -12.06 -11.22
CA ASP A 10 -9.97 -11.43 -12.47
C ASP A 10 -10.61 -12.10 -13.70
N PHE A 11 -10.57 -13.44 -13.77
CA PHE A 11 -11.18 -14.19 -14.86
C PHE A 11 -12.71 -14.05 -14.87
N LEU A 12 -13.35 -14.04 -13.70
CA LEU A 12 -14.79 -13.76 -13.61
C LEU A 12 -15.11 -12.40 -14.22
N HIS A 13 -14.41 -11.35 -13.78
CA HIS A 13 -14.67 -9.98 -14.18
C HIS A 13 -14.36 -9.69 -15.66
N TYR A 14 -13.17 -10.08 -16.14
CA TYR A 14 -12.69 -9.73 -17.47
C TYR A 14 -13.14 -10.71 -18.57
N VAL A 15 -13.46 -11.96 -18.24
CA VAL A 15 -13.71 -13.02 -19.23
C VAL A 15 -15.11 -13.64 -19.09
N MET A 16 -15.43 -14.22 -17.93
CA MET A 16 -16.64 -15.03 -17.78
C MET A 16 -17.92 -14.19 -17.84
N LEU A 17 -18.05 -13.15 -16.99
CA LEU A 17 -19.27 -12.36 -16.90
C LEU A 17 -19.57 -11.57 -18.19
N PRO A 18 -18.59 -10.89 -18.84
CA PRO A 18 -18.83 -10.22 -20.11
C PRO A 18 -19.22 -11.18 -21.25
N SER A 19 -18.80 -12.45 -21.16
CA SER A 19 -19.10 -13.49 -22.14
C SER A 19 -20.08 -14.56 -21.61
N HIS A 20 -20.94 -14.21 -20.65
CA HIS A 20 -21.78 -15.17 -19.92
C HIS A 20 -22.67 -16.03 -20.82
N SER A 21 -23.05 -15.57 -22.02
CA SER A 21 -23.80 -16.34 -23.01
C SER A 21 -23.08 -17.63 -23.43
N ARG A 22 -21.74 -17.62 -23.50
CA ARG A 22 -20.91 -18.81 -23.76
C ARG A 22 -20.89 -19.79 -22.58
N TRP A 23 -21.20 -19.30 -21.39
CA TRP A 23 -21.24 -20.06 -20.13
C TRP A 23 -22.66 -20.37 -19.68
N SER A 24 -23.67 -20.05 -20.50
CA SER A 24 -25.10 -20.17 -20.16
C SER A 24 -25.48 -21.52 -19.59
N ARG A 25 -25.00 -22.62 -20.21
CA ARG A 25 -25.25 -23.98 -19.72
C ARG A 25 -24.74 -24.21 -18.29
N PHE A 26 -23.56 -23.68 -17.94
CA PHE A 26 -22.98 -23.84 -16.61
C PHE A 26 -23.66 -22.91 -15.60
N LEU A 27 -23.84 -21.63 -15.96
CA LEU A 27 -24.43 -20.61 -15.08
C LEU A 27 -25.91 -20.87 -14.80
N ALA A 28 -26.67 -21.41 -15.75
CA ALA A 28 -28.07 -21.82 -15.56
C ALA A 28 -28.24 -23.06 -14.67
N SER A 29 -27.17 -23.84 -14.46
CA SER A 29 -27.16 -24.99 -13.54
C SER A 29 -26.25 -24.75 -12.34
N LEU A 30 -25.92 -23.49 -12.02
CA LEU A 30 -25.01 -23.16 -10.93
C LEU A 30 -25.74 -23.30 -9.59
N HIS A 31 -25.34 -24.27 -8.79
CA HIS A 31 -25.97 -24.55 -7.49
C HIS A 31 -25.13 -24.06 -6.30
N LEU A 32 -23.82 -23.89 -6.50
CA LEU A 32 -22.87 -23.59 -5.44
C LEU A 32 -21.78 -22.66 -5.96
N ILE A 33 -21.50 -21.59 -5.21
CA ILE A 33 -20.33 -20.73 -5.36
C ILE A 33 -19.51 -20.89 -4.09
N VAL A 34 -18.24 -21.27 -4.23
CA VAL A 34 -17.30 -21.33 -3.10
C VAL A 34 -16.34 -20.16 -3.23
N ILE A 35 -16.29 -19.30 -2.22
CA ILE A 35 -15.32 -18.22 -2.10
C ILE A 35 -14.32 -18.65 -1.05
N ASP A 36 -13.12 -19.01 -1.49
CA ASP A 36 -12.03 -19.35 -0.59
C ASP A 36 -11.35 -18.08 -0.06
N GLU A 37 -10.80 -18.18 1.14
CA GLU A 37 -10.00 -17.13 1.79
C GLU A 37 -10.67 -15.75 1.83
N ALA A 38 -11.94 -15.70 2.24
CA ALA A 38 -12.77 -14.50 2.17
C ALA A 38 -12.20 -13.29 2.95
N HIS A 39 -11.38 -13.51 3.99
CA HIS A 39 -10.69 -12.44 4.73
C HIS A 39 -9.65 -11.67 3.90
N HIS A 40 -9.19 -12.24 2.79
CA HIS A 40 -8.19 -11.60 1.94
C HIS A 40 -8.79 -10.41 1.18
N TRP A 41 -10.09 -10.51 0.88
CA TRP A 41 -10.83 -9.51 0.12
C TRP A 41 -11.33 -8.40 1.06
N ARG A 42 -10.44 -7.47 1.38
CA ARG A 42 -10.70 -6.33 2.27
C ARG A 42 -10.41 -4.97 1.62
N GLY A 43 -10.90 -3.90 2.24
CA GLY A 43 -10.79 -2.54 1.73
C GLY A 43 -11.40 -2.43 0.33
N VAL A 44 -10.76 -1.62 -0.51
CA VAL A 44 -11.21 -1.36 -1.89
C VAL A 44 -11.20 -2.61 -2.76
N THR A 45 -10.16 -3.43 -2.66
CA THR A 45 -10.09 -4.71 -3.40
C THR A 45 -11.26 -5.60 -3.00
N GLY A 46 -11.55 -5.69 -1.69
CA GLY A 46 -12.74 -6.37 -1.18
C GLY A 46 -14.04 -5.85 -1.78
N SER A 47 -14.21 -4.53 -1.86
CA SER A 47 -15.38 -3.90 -2.48
C SER A 47 -15.53 -4.26 -3.96
N HIS A 48 -14.42 -4.29 -4.72
CA HIS A 48 -14.44 -4.73 -6.10
C HIS A 48 -14.84 -6.20 -6.23
N ILE A 49 -14.27 -7.10 -5.40
CA ILE A 49 -14.60 -8.52 -5.44
C ILE A 49 -16.07 -8.75 -5.05
N ALA A 50 -16.58 -8.03 -4.05
CA ALA A 50 -17.99 -8.07 -3.68
C ALA A 50 -18.88 -7.81 -4.89
N LEU A 51 -18.61 -6.74 -5.65
CA LEU A 51 -19.40 -6.37 -6.82
C LEU A 51 -19.26 -7.37 -7.99
N VAL A 52 -18.11 -8.05 -8.14
CA VAL A 52 -17.96 -9.17 -9.09
C VAL A 52 -18.85 -10.35 -8.68
N VAL A 53 -18.85 -10.72 -7.40
CA VAL A 53 -19.70 -11.82 -6.88
C VAL A 53 -21.18 -11.48 -7.08
N ARG A 54 -21.60 -10.25 -6.78
CA ARG A 54 -22.99 -9.81 -6.94
C ARG A 54 -23.44 -9.80 -8.41
N ARG A 55 -22.55 -9.42 -9.34
CA ARG A 55 -22.78 -9.56 -10.80
C ARG A 55 -22.92 -11.02 -11.22
N LEU A 56 -22.08 -11.92 -10.71
CA LEU A 56 -22.20 -13.36 -10.98
C LEU A 56 -23.56 -13.90 -10.52
N VAL A 57 -23.99 -13.57 -9.31
CA VAL A 57 -25.30 -13.96 -8.77
C VAL A 57 -26.43 -13.40 -9.63
N ARG A 58 -26.35 -12.12 -10.02
CA ARG A 58 -27.33 -11.47 -10.90
C ARG A 58 -27.48 -12.20 -12.24
N ILE A 59 -26.38 -12.61 -12.87
CA ILE A 59 -26.41 -13.38 -14.13
C ILE A 59 -27.00 -14.77 -13.89
N ALA A 60 -26.63 -15.45 -12.80
CA ALA A 60 -27.20 -16.75 -12.46
C ALA A 60 -28.72 -16.67 -12.31
N HIS A 61 -29.23 -15.68 -11.55
CA HIS A 61 -30.67 -15.45 -11.40
C HIS A 61 -31.37 -15.16 -12.72
N HIS A 62 -30.75 -14.37 -13.60
CA HIS A 62 -31.30 -14.10 -14.94
C HIS A 62 -31.43 -15.38 -15.79
N LEU A 63 -30.52 -16.33 -15.61
CA LEU A 63 -30.54 -17.64 -16.26
C LEU A 63 -31.39 -18.70 -15.53
N GLY A 64 -32.05 -18.32 -14.41
CA GLY A 64 -32.94 -19.18 -13.64
C GLY A 64 -32.28 -19.98 -12.51
N ALA A 65 -31.01 -19.74 -12.20
CA ALA A 65 -30.29 -20.39 -11.11
C ALA A 65 -30.17 -19.48 -9.88
N ASP A 66 -30.38 -20.04 -8.68
CA ASP A 66 -30.11 -19.36 -7.40
C ASP A 66 -29.04 -20.14 -6.61
N PRO A 67 -27.75 -19.84 -6.83
CA PRO A 67 -26.66 -20.58 -6.20
C PRO A 67 -26.53 -20.25 -4.71
N ARG A 68 -26.27 -21.27 -3.90
CA ARG A 68 -25.80 -21.07 -2.52
C ARG A 68 -24.36 -20.59 -2.54
N ILE A 69 -24.00 -19.69 -1.63
CA ILE A 69 -22.63 -19.19 -1.49
C ILE A 69 -22.06 -19.75 -0.19
N VAL A 70 -20.93 -20.43 -0.29
CA VAL A 70 -20.13 -20.88 0.85
C VAL A 70 -18.83 -20.09 0.84
N MET A 71 -18.51 -19.46 1.97
CA MET A 71 -17.29 -18.70 2.14
C MET A 71 -16.41 -19.42 3.15
N LEU A 72 -15.14 -19.61 2.80
CA LEU A 72 -14.13 -20.15 3.69
C LEU A 72 -13.22 -19.01 4.12
N SER A 73 -12.84 -18.98 5.39
CA SER A 73 -11.97 -17.94 5.92
C SER A 73 -11.29 -18.40 7.20
N ALA A 74 -9.99 -18.11 7.35
CA ALA A 74 -9.23 -18.47 8.54
C ALA A 74 -9.69 -17.73 9.81
N THR A 75 -9.69 -16.39 9.80
CA THR A 75 -10.08 -15.61 10.98
C THR A 75 -10.62 -14.24 10.57
N VAL A 76 -11.90 -14.00 10.87
CA VAL A 76 -12.60 -12.74 10.57
C VAL A 76 -13.49 -12.40 11.75
N ARG A 77 -13.43 -11.16 12.23
CA ARG A 77 -14.40 -10.64 13.19
C ARG A 77 -15.67 -10.29 12.42
N ASP A 78 -16.83 -10.55 13.05
CA ASP A 78 -18.14 -10.24 12.47
C ASP A 78 -18.34 -10.92 11.09
N ALA A 79 -17.96 -12.20 10.98
CA ALA A 79 -17.95 -12.96 9.72
C ALA A 79 -19.29 -12.91 8.96
N ALA A 80 -20.43 -12.82 9.67
CA ALA A 80 -21.74 -12.67 9.05
C ALA A 80 -21.91 -11.29 8.36
N GLU A 81 -21.40 -10.21 8.97
CA GLU A 81 -21.44 -8.88 8.41
C GLU A 81 -20.52 -8.77 7.19
N VAL A 82 -19.29 -9.31 7.28
CA VAL A 82 -18.34 -9.37 6.15
C VAL A 82 -18.93 -10.19 5.00
N GLY A 83 -19.54 -11.33 5.31
CA GLY A 83 -20.22 -12.15 4.31
C GLY A 83 -21.39 -11.42 3.65
N ARG A 84 -22.18 -10.67 4.43
CA ARG A 84 -23.27 -9.83 3.91
C ARG A 84 -22.74 -8.71 3.04
N ALA A 85 -21.65 -8.05 3.44
CA ALA A 85 -21.00 -7.02 2.64
C ALA A 85 -20.46 -7.59 1.32
N LEU A 86 -19.82 -8.77 1.34
CA LEU A 86 -19.27 -9.41 0.13
C LEU A 86 -20.38 -9.89 -0.83
N THR A 87 -21.45 -10.49 -0.31
CA THR A 87 -22.46 -11.18 -1.14
C THR A 87 -23.75 -10.40 -1.38
N GLY A 88 -24.06 -9.42 -0.52
CA GLY A 88 -25.35 -8.74 -0.51
C GLY A 88 -26.52 -9.59 0.03
N ARG A 89 -26.24 -10.74 0.66
CA ARG A 89 -27.25 -11.70 1.14
C ARG A 89 -27.15 -11.91 2.65
N ASP A 90 -28.18 -12.50 3.25
CA ASP A 90 -28.11 -12.98 4.63
C ASP A 90 -27.08 -14.12 4.74
N VAL A 91 -26.30 -14.11 5.83
CA VAL A 91 -25.21 -15.06 6.05
C VAL A 91 -25.32 -15.66 7.45
N VAL A 92 -25.11 -16.97 7.52
CA VAL A 92 -24.96 -17.71 8.78
C VAL A 92 -23.47 -17.97 8.98
N ALA A 93 -22.89 -17.38 10.02
CA ALA A 93 -21.50 -17.61 10.37
C ALA A 93 -21.35 -18.92 11.16
N ILE A 94 -20.39 -19.76 10.75
CA ILE A 94 -19.96 -20.94 11.50
C ILE A 94 -18.60 -20.59 12.12
N THR A 95 -18.58 -20.36 13.43
CA THR A 95 -17.42 -19.81 14.14
C THR A 95 -16.81 -20.77 15.15
N GLU A 96 -17.45 -21.91 15.41
CA GLU A 96 -16.93 -22.95 16.30
C GLU A 96 -15.86 -23.78 15.56
N ASP A 97 -14.62 -23.75 16.06
CA ASP A 97 -13.52 -24.56 15.54
C ASP A 97 -13.41 -25.88 16.33
N GLY A 98 -13.65 -26.99 15.64
CA GLY A 98 -13.51 -28.35 16.19
C GLY A 98 -12.23 -29.06 15.77
N SER A 99 -11.27 -28.35 15.16
CA SER A 99 -10.02 -28.95 14.68
C SER A 99 -9.04 -29.27 15.83
N PRO A 100 -8.18 -30.30 15.67
CA PRO A 100 -7.20 -30.64 16.71
C PRO A 100 -6.10 -29.57 16.82
N ALA A 101 -6.00 -28.94 17.98
CA ALA A 101 -4.97 -27.95 18.31
C ALA A 101 -3.92 -28.53 19.26
N GLY A 102 -2.64 -28.31 18.96
CA GLY A 102 -1.52 -28.60 19.86
C GLY A 102 -1.19 -27.41 20.76
N GLU A 103 -0.29 -27.60 21.73
CA GLU A 103 0.25 -26.49 22.51
C GLU A 103 1.07 -25.56 21.59
N HIS A 104 0.80 -24.25 21.63
CA HIS A 104 1.48 -23.28 20.77
C HIS A 104 2.11 -22.16 21.60
N GLU A 105 3.42 -21.95 21.44
CA GLU A 105 4.15 -20.89 22.10
C GLU A 105 4.32 -19.68 21.17
N LEU A 106 3.82 -18.51 21.59
CA LEU A 106 4.06 -17.23 20.90
C LEU A 106 5.13 -16.44 21.67
N VAL A 107 6.29 -16.27 21.05
CA VAL A 107 7.42 -15.50 21.58
C VAL A 107 7.43 -14.12 20.96
N LEU A 108 7.37 -13.09 21.81
CA LEU A 108 7.56 -11.70 21.39
C LEU A 108 9.02 -11.31 21.59
N TRP A 109 9.69 -10.94 20.50
CA TRP A 109 11.12 -10.70 20.48
C TRP A 109 11.42 -9.25 20.11
N GLN A 110 12.24 -8.59 20.91
CA GLN A 110 12.76 -7.27 20.58
C GLN A 110 14.27 -7.34 20.41
N GLY A 111 14.76 -6.80 19.29
CA GLY A 111 16.18 -6.84 18.94
C GLY A 111 17.07 -6.27 20.05
N GLY A 112 18.21 -6.92 20.26
CA GLY A 112 19.20 -6.51 21.25
C GLY A 112 19.73 -5.11 20.94
N ILE A 113 20.09 -4.38 21.98
CA ILE A 113 20.70 -3.06 21.86
C ILE A 113 22.18 -3.23 21.53
N VAL A 114 22.65 -2.60 20.45
CA VAL A 114 24.03 -2.66 19.96
C VAL A 114 24.56 -1.26 19.67
N ALA A 115 25.86 -1.06 19.87
CA ALA A 115 26.54 0.13 19.37
C ALA A 115 26.79 -0.07 17.87
N ASP A 116 26.26 0.82 17.04
CA ASP A 116 26.45 0.77 15.59
C ASP A 116 27.20 2.01 15.10
N ALA A 117 28.47 1.81 14.75
CA ALA A 117 29.34 2.88 14.25
C ALA A 117 28.94 3.39 12.86
N SER A 118 28.12 2.64 12.10
CA SER A 118 27.65 3.05 10.78
C SER A 118 26.46 4.02 10.83
N GLU A 119 25.79 4.12 11.98
CA GLU A 119 24.67 5.04 12.23
C GLU A 119 25.13 6.39 12.80
N VAL A 120 26.44 6.55 13.03
CA VAL A 120 27.03 7.82 13.47
C VAL A 120 26.71 8.89 12.43
N ASP A 121 26.17 10.03 12.88
CA ASP A 121 25.88 11.15 12.00
C ASP A 121 27.13 11.58 11.24
N ILE A 122 27.00 11.76 9.93
CA ILE A 122 28.14 12.07 9.08
C ILE A 122 28.77 13.41 9.44
N SER A 123 27.98 14.37 9.94
CA SER A 123 28.48 15.67 10.39
C SER A 123 29.28 15.55 11.69
N ASP A 124 28.84 14.72 12.64
CA ASP A 124 29.59 14.42 13.86
C ASP A 124 30.90 13.69 13.52
N PHE A 125 30.84 12.72 12.59
CA PHE A 125 32.01 11.99 12.11
C PHE A 125 33.04 12.91 11.44
N LEU A 126 32.59 13.81 10.56
CA LEU A 126 33.44 14.79 9.89
C LEU A 126 34.03 15.79 10.89
N ALA A 127 33.24 16.31 11.82
CA ALA A 127 33.71 17.19 12.88
C ALA A 127 34.77 16.52 13.78
N ALA A 128 34.64 15.21 14.01
CA ALA A 128 35.62 14.44 14.76
C ALA A 128 36.92 14.17 13.98
N ILE A 129 36.86 14.07 12.64
CA ILE A 129 38.04 13.98 11.78
C ILE A 129 38.84 15.30 11.78
N ASP A 130 38.13 16.44 11.76
CA ASP A 130 38.76 17.76 11.74
C ASP A 130 39.30 18.19 13.11
N ALA A 131 38.94 17.48 14.18
CA ALA A 131 39.44 17.74 15.52
C ALA A 131 40.87 17.21 15.73
N PRO A 132 41.68 17.85 16.61
CA PRO A 132 42.98 17.32 17.00
C PRO A 132 42.88 15.88 17.51
N PRO A 133 43.88 15.00 17.24
CA PRO A 133 43.85 13.62 17.70
C PRO A 133 43.60 13.50 19.22
N GLY A 134 42.56 12.78 19.60
CA GLY A 134 42.15 12.59 21.00
C GLY A 134 41.28 13.70 21.60
N ALA A 135 40.93 14.74 20.83
CA ALA A 135 40.07 15.82 21.30
C ALA A 135 38.58 15.60 21.04
N ALA A 136 38.22 14.79 20.04
CA ALA A 136 36.82 14.43 19.72
C ALA A 136 36.49 13.01 20.16
N THR A 137 35.33 12.85 20.81
CA THR A 137 34.76 11.56 21.15
C THR A 137 33.48 11.36 20.34
N LEU A 138 33.49 10.42 19.39
CA LEU A 138 32.31 10.03 18.65
C LEU A 138 31.41 9.19 19.54
N LYS A 139 30.21 9.70 19.84
CA LYS A 139 29.18 8.89 20.47
C LYS A 139 28.63 7.95 19.42
N VAL A 140 28.98 6.68 19.51
CA VAL A 140 28.40 5.65 18.67
C VAL A 140 26.92 5.49 19.05
N PRO A 141 25.98 5.69 18.11
CA PRO A 141 24.57 5.51 18.40
C PRO A 141 24.31 4.09 18.87
N ILE A 142 23.55 4.03 19.94
CA ILE A 142 23.05 2.79 20.49
C ILE A 142 21.74 2.51 19.76
N VAL A 143 21.79 1.62 18.78
CA VAL A 143 20.64 1.22 17.97
C VAL A 143 20.19 -0.18 18.32
N ARG A 144 18.97 -0.53 17.92
CA ARG A 144 18.53 -1.92 18.01
C ARG A 144 19.06 -2.67 16.81
N ARG A 145 19.50 -3.90 17.04
CA ARG A 145 19.84 -4.81 15.95
C ARG A 145 18.60 -4.97 15.06
N SER A 146 18.81 -4.86 13.75
CA SER A 146 17.70 -4.94 12.80
C SER A 146 16.96 -6.28 12.90
N ALA A 147 15.64 -6.22 12.74
CA ALA A 147 14.77 -7.39 12.87
C ALA A 147 15.15 -8.53 11.91
N GLY A 148 15.68 -8.21 10.72
CA GLY A 148 16.15 -9.22 9.76
C GLY A 148 17.38 -9.99 10.24
N VAL A 149 18.33 -9.33 10.93
CA VAL A 149 19.52 -9.99 11.48
C VAL A 149 19.16 -10.87 12.68
N GLU A 150 18.25 -10.41 13.54
CA GLU A 150 17.67 -11.22 14.63
C GLU A 150 16.96 -12.47 14.05
N ALA A 151 16.15 -12.29 13.02
CA ALA A 151 15.45 -13.38 12.34
C ALA A 151 16.43 -14.42 11.78
N ALA A 152 17.48 -13.98 11.09
CA ALA A 152 18.51 -14.89 10.56
C ALA A 152 19.26 -15.64 11.68
N THR A 153 19.49 -14.98 12.82
CA THR A 153 20.15 -15.59 13.98
C THR A 153 19.28 -16.69 14.59
N LEU A 154 18.00 -16.39 14.82
CA LEU A 154 17.04 -17.36 15.37
C LEU A 154 16.77 -18.50 14.39
N ALA A 155 16.54 -18.20 13.11
CA ALA A 155 16.29 -19.22 12.08
C ALA A 155 17.45 -20.22 11.96
N ALA A 156 18.71 -19.73 12.00
CA ALA A 156 19.87 -20.61 12.00
C ALA A 156 19.88 -21.55 13.22
N ALA A 157 19.58 -21.04 14.42
CA ALA A 157 19.50 -21.85 15.63
C ALA A 157 18.37 -22.90 15.58
N PHE A 158 17.18 -22.54 15.08
CA PHE A 158 16.08 -23.48 14.87
C PHE A 158 16.47 -24.59 13.88
N VAL A 159 17.07 -24.25 12.74
CA VAL A 159 17.52 -25.22 11.74
C VAL A 159 18.58 -26.16 12.31
N GLU A 160 19.54 -25.67 13.09
CA GLU A 160 20.55 -26.51 13.77
C GLU A 160 19.93 -27.51 14.76
N LYS A 161 18.79 -27.17 15.36
CA LYS A 161 18.00 -28.07 16.21
C LYS A 161 17.09 -29.02 15.42
N GLY A 162 17.11 -28.94 14.09
CA GLY A 162 16.35 -29.81 13.21
C GLY A 162 14.90 -29.37 12.98
N ALA A 163 14.55 -28.12 13.31
CA ALA A 163 13.23 -27.57 13.05
C ALA A 163 13.02 -27.27 11.56
N ARG A 164 11.77 -27.42 11.09
CA ARG A 164 11.27 -26.88 9.83
C ARG A 164 10.53 -25.57 10.11
N LEU A 165 10.89 -24.50 9.40
CA LEU A 165 10.31 -23.18 9.68
C LEU A 165 10.07 -22.32 8.44
N LEU A 166 9.17 -21.34 8.60
CA LEU A 166 8.99 -20.22 7.68
C LEU A 166 9.39 -18.91 8.37
N ALA A 167 10.19 -18.09 7.70
CA ALA A 167 10.55 -16.74 8.14
C ALA A 167 9.86 -15.69 7.25
N PHE A 168 8.76 -15.12 7.73
CA PHE A 168 8.00 -14.08 7.04
C PHE A 168 8.68 -12.72 7.16
N VAL A 169 8.89 -12.05 6.03
CA VAL A 169 9.49 -10.71 5.92
C VAL A 169 8.63 -9.80 5.06
N ARG A 170 8.84 -8.48 5.15
CA ARG A 170 8.01 -7.50 4.41
C ARG A 170 8.40 -7.28 2.95
N SER A 171 9.63 -7.61 2.55
CA SER A 171 10.13 -7.29 1.21
C SER A 171 10.80 -8.47 0.51
N ARG A 172 10.74 -8.47 -0.83
CA ARG A 172 11.41 -9.49 -1.67
C ARG A 172 12.92 -9.51 -1.43
N ALA A 173 13.54 -8.33 -1.32
CA ALA A 173 14.97 -8.20 -1.01
C ALA A 173 15.28 -8.69 0.41
N GLY A 174 14.41 -8.42 1.37
CA GLY A 174 14.54 -8.92 2.74
C GLY A 174 14.51 -10.44 2.82
N ALA A 175 13.72 -11.11 1.98
CA ALA A 175 13.60 -12.57 1.99
C ALA A 175 14.92 -13.21 1.55
N GLU A 176 15.48 -12.70 0.45
CA GLU A 176 16.79 -13.11 -0.05
C GLU A 176 17.90 -12.84 0.97
N ALA A 177 17.90 -11.64 1.58
CA ALA A 177 18.89 -11.24 2.57
C ALA A 177 18.87 -12.12 3.83
N VAL A 178 17.68 -12.40 4.38
CA VAL A 178 17.54 -13.28 5.55
C VAL A 178 17.99 -14.71 5.20
N ALA A 179 17.54 -15.26 4.07
CA ALA A 179 17.95 -16.60 3.64
C ALA A 179 19.48 -16.70 3.46
N ALA A 180 20.11 -15.70 2.84
CA ALA A 180 21.56 -15.65 2.68
C ALA A 180 22.28 -15.61 4.02
N GLN A 181 21.87 -14.74 4.94
CA GLN A 181 22.47 -14.65 6.28
C GLN A 181 22.34 -15.96 7.07
N VAL A 182 21.21 -16.67 6.96
CA VAL A 182 21.05 -17.98 7.60
C VAL A 182 22.04 -18.99 7.01
N ARG A 183 22.18 -19.05 5.68
CA ARG A 183 23.14 -19.95 5.01
C ARG A 183 24.58 -19.65 5.42
N ASP A 184 24.96 -18.38 5.48
CA ASP A 184 26.30 -17.95 5.86
C ASP A 184 26.61 -18.32 7.32
N ARG A 185 25.65 -18.14 8.23
CA ARG A 185 25.77 -18.56 9.64
C ARG A 185 25.90 -20.07 9.80
N LEU A 186 25.12 -20.86 9.07
CA LEU A 186 25.23 -22.32 9.08
C LEU A 186 26.56 -22.78 8.47
N SER A 187 26.98 -22.18 7.36
CA SER A 187 28.22 -22.54 6.65
C SER A 187 29.46 -22.21 7.46
N SER A 188 29.51 -21.03 8.09
CA SER A 188 30.62 -20.62 8.97
C SER A 188 30.80 -21.52 10.20
N ARG A 189 29.75 -22.24 10.60
CA ARG A 189 29.78 -23.26 11.67
C ARG A 189 30.00 -24.68 11.16
N GLY A 190 30.17 -24.88 9.85
CA GLY A 190 30.37 -26.19 9.23
C GLY A 190 29.12 -27.07 9.19
N SER A 191 27.92 -26.51 9.30
CA SER A 191 26.67 -27.27 9.29
C SER A 191 26.32 -27.78 7.90
N ALA A 192 26.05 -29.07 7.77
CA ALA A 192 25.57 -29.69 6.53
C ALA A 192 24.18 -29.18 6.09
N LEU A 193 23.46 -28.49 6.99
CA LEU A 193 22.13 -27.95 6.72
C LEU A 193 22.16 -26.60 5.98
N ALA A 194 23.32 -26.02 5.71
CA ALA A 194 23.42 -24.75 4.97
C ALA A 194 22.71 -24.80 3.60
N GLY A 195 22.75 -25.93 2.90
CA GLY A 195 22.05 -26.13 1.63
C GLY A 195 20.53 -26.32 1.74
N SER A 196 20.00 -26.47 2.96
CA SER A 196 18.58 -26.71 3.22
C SER A 196 17.77 -25.43 3.48
N VAL A 197 18.36 -24.25 3.18
CA VAL A 197 17.73 -22.95 3.44
C VAL A 197 17.58 -22.14 2.15
N GLY A 198 16.35 -21.73 1.86
CA GLY A 198 16.00 -20.97 0.65
C GLY A 198 15.24 -19.69 0.95
N ALA A 199 14.99 -18.92 -0.11
CA ALA A 199 14.00 -17.85 -0.12
C ALA A 199 12.77 -18.32 -0.94
N TYR A 200 11.61 -17.70 -0.71
CA TYR A 200 10.40 -17.89 -1.51
C TYR A 200 9.75 -16.53 -1.73
N ARG A 201 9.36 -16.24 -2.98
CA ARG A 201 8.65 -15.00 -3.30
C ARG A 201 7.68 -15.23 -4.44
N GLY A 202 6.57 -14.48 -4.44
CA GLY A 202 5.54 -14.58 -5.48
C GLY A 202 6.03 -14.27 -6.90
N GLY A 203 7.20 -13.64 -7.05
CA GLY A 203 7.83 -13.37 -8.35
C GLY A 203 8.65 -14.51 -8.94
N TYR A 204 8.76 -15.67 -8.26
CA TYR A 204 9.38 -16.87 -8.85
C TYR A 204 8.46 -17.56 -9.86
N LEU A 205 9.07 -18.32 -10.77
CA LEU A 205 8.34 -19.11 -11.75
C LEU A 205 7.45 -20.15 -11.04
N PRO A 206 6.27 -20.50 -11.59
CA PRO A 206 5.38 -21.48 -10.99
C PRO A 206 6.06 -22.82 -10.67
N GLU A 207 6.93 -23.31 -11.54
CA GLU A 207 7.71 -24.54 -11.36
C GLU A 207 8.74 -24.43 -10.23
N GLU A 208 9.40 -23.30 -10.07
CA GLU A 208 10.35 -23.04 -8.96
C GLU A 208 9.62 -23.04 -7.62
N ARG A 209 8.45 -22.36 -7.57
CA ARG A 209 7.60 -22.34 -6.38
C ARG A 209 7.16 -23.74 -5.99
N ARG A 210 6.65 -24.53 -6.94
CA ARG A 210 6.26 -25.92 -6.70
C ARG A 210 7.43 -26.80 -6.23
N ALA A 211 8.62 -26.61 -6.80
CA ALA A 211 9.81 -27.36 -6.39
C ALA A 211 10.22 -27.04 -4.94
N LEU A 212 10.18 -25.76 -4.55
CA LEU A 212 10.47 -25.33 -3.17
C LEU A 212 9.40 -25.83 -2.18
N GLU A 213 8.14 -25.77 -2.56
CA GLU A 213 7.00 -26.26 -1.76
C GLU A 213 7.12 -27.77 -1.51
N GLU A 214 7.44 -28.54 -2.55
CA GLU A 214 7.66 -29.98 -2.43
C GLU A 214 8.93 -30.30 -1.64
N ALA A 215 10.01 -29.55 -1.82
CA ALA A 215 11.24 -29.72 -1.05
C ALA A 215 11.02 -29.43 0.46
N LEU A 216 10.20 -28.44 0.79
CA LEU A 216 9.79 -28.15 2.16
C LEU A 216 8.92 -29.28 2.74
N ARG A 217 7.96 -29.79 1.96
CA ARG A 217 7.11 -30.93 2.35
C ARG A 217 7.93 -32.20 2.59
N ALA A 218 8.89 -32.49 1.70
CA ALA A 218 9.81 -33.62 1.80
C ALA A 218 10.86 -33.45 2.91
N GLY A 219 11.03 -32.23 3.44
CA GLY A 219 11.99 -31.91 4.50
C GLY A 219 13.44 -31.78 4.03
N THR A 220 13.69 -31.77 2.71
CA THR A 220 15.02 -31.49 2.13
C THR A 220 15.36 -30.01 2.27
N VAL A 221 14.35 -29.14 2.26
CA VAL A 221 14.44 -27.75 2.71
C VAL A 221 13.90 -27.68 4.14
N ARG A 222 14.69 -27.10 5.04
CA ARG A 222 14.36 -26.90 6.45
C ARG A 222 13.84 -25.50 6.73
N ALA A 223 14.29 -24.48 6.00
CA ALA A 223 13.80 -23.12 6.21
C ALA A 223 13.60 -22.38 4.90
N LEU A 224 12.49 -21.63 4.81
CA LEU A 224 12.26 -20.65 3.75
C LEU A 224 12.04 -19.28 4.36
N ALA A 225 12.80 -18.28 3.91
CA ALA A 225 12.47 -16.87 4.11
C ALA A 225 11.50 -16.42 3.01
N THR A 226 10.37 -15.83 3.38
CA THR A 226 9.27 -15.56 2.44
C THR A 226 8.62 -14.22 2.71
N THR A 227 8.03 -13.61 1.69
CA THR A 227 7.05 -12.53 1.91
C THR A 227 5.69 -13.12 2.36
N SER A 228 4.61 -12.33 2.29
CA SER A 228 3.24 -12.83 2.45
C SER A 228 2.82 -13.93 1.48
N ALA A 229 3.66 -14.28 0.50
CA ALA A 229 3.36 -15.27 -0.53
C ALA A 229 3.05 -16.68 0.02
N LEU A 230 3.58 -17.04 1.20
CA LEU A 230 3.27 -18.30 1.88
C LEU A 230 2.31 -18.15 3.08
N GLU A 231 1.78 -16.94 3.33
CA GLU A 231 0.72 -16.75 4.32
C GLU A 231 -0.50 -17.61 3.98
N MET A 232 -0.72 -17.85 2.68
CA MET A 232 -1.87 -18.56 2.12
C MET A 232 -1.47 -19.67 1.15
N GLY A 233 -2.35 -20.65 0.95
CA GLY A 233 -2.29 -21.59 -0.19
C GLY A 233 -1.23 -22.69 -0.14
N LEU A 234 -0.34 -22.73 0.86
CA LEU A 234 0.63 -23.81 1.02
C LEU A 234 0.10 -24.86 2.00
N ASP A 235 -0.25 -26.05 1.50
CA ASP A 235 -0.52 -27.22 2.33
C ASP A 235 0.79 -27.90 2.74
N VAL A 236 1.47 -27.30 3.72
CA VAL A 236 2.59 -27.92 4.42
C VAL A 236 2.15 -28.24 5.83
N SER A 237 2.00 -29.53 6.09
CA SER A 237 1.88 -30.09 7.43
C SER A 237 3.27 -30.28 8.05
N GLY A 238 3.39 -30.08 9.36
CA GLY A 238 4.61 -30.37 10.11
C GLY A 238 5.69 -29.29 10.13
N LEU A 239 5.34 -28.00 9.96
CA LEU A 239 6.25 -26.92 10.37
C LEU A 239 6.30 -26.86 11.90
N ASP A 240 7.51 -26.79 12.41
CA ASP A 240 7.79 -26.75 13.85
C ASP A 240 7.79 -25.31 14.37
N ALA A 241 8.20 -24.34 13.51
CA ALA A 241 8.26 -22.94 13.90
C ALA A 241 7.90 -21.94 12.80
N THR A 242 7.50 -20.73 13.20
CA THR A 242 7.45 -19.56 12.33
C THR A 242 8.17 -18.37 12.94
N ILE A 243 8.77 -17.54 12.10
CA ILE A 243 9.39 -16.27 12.48
C ILE A 243 8.73 -15.17 11.65
N THR A 244 8.21 -14.14 12.30
CA THR A 244 7.59 -12.99 11.66
C THR A 244 8.44 -11.75 11.92
N VAL A 245 9.00 -11.17 10.85
CA VAL A 245 9.89 -10.01 10.91
C VAL A 245 9.07 -8.73 10.74
N GLY A 246 8.74 -8.14 11.87
CA GLY A 246 7.89 -6.96 12.01
C GLY A 246 6.40 -7.28 11.93
N TRP A 247 5.56 -6.35 12.37
CA TRP A 247 4.11 -6.52 12.33
C TRP A 247 3.62 -6.71 10.87
N PRO A 248 2.84 -7.77 10.58
CA PRO A 248 2.37 -8.07 9.23
C PRO A 248 1.18 -7.19 8.78
N GLY A 249 0.89 -6.12 9.51
CA GLY A 249 -0.19 -5.16 9.21
C GLY A 249 -1.47 -5.44 9.98
N THR A 250 -1.87 -6.71 10.12
CA THR A 250 -3.13 -7.10 10.81
C THR A 250 -2.94 -8.30 11.75
N ARG A 251 -3.76 -8.40 12.80
CA ARG A 251 -3.87 -9.60 13.66
C ARG A 251 -4.25 -10.82 12.84
N ALA A 252 -5.13 -10.65 11.85
CA ALA A 252 -5.53 -11.74 10.96
C ALA A 252 -4.31 -12.35 10.23
N SER A 253 -3.47 -11.51 9.60
CA SER A 253 -2.24 -11.96 8.94
C SER A 253 -1.26 -12.61 9.92
N LEU A 254 -1.08 -12.03 11.12
CA LEU A 254 -0.23 -12.64 12.13
C LEU A 254 -0.73 -14.02 12.56
N ARG A 255 -2.03 -14.18 12.84
CA ARG A 255 -2.63 -15.46 13.22
C ARG A 255 -2.47 -16.52 12.12
N GLN A 256 -2.53 -16.12 10.84
CA GLN A 256 -2.28 -17.03 9.72
C GLN A 256 -0.82 -17.49 9.67
N GLN A 257 0.12 -16.57 9.87
CA GLN A 257 1.54 -16.90 9.95
C GLN A 257 1.84 -17.80 11.15
N ILE A 258 1.22 -17.55 12.31
CA ILE A 258 1.30 -18.42 13.49
C ILE A 258 0.76 -19.81 13.19
N GLY A 259 -0.46 -19.90 12.61
CA GLY A 259 -1.14 -21.14 12.26
C GLY A 259 -0.48 -21.97 11.15
N ARG A 260 0.70 -21.56 10.67
CA ARG A 260 1.56 -22.42 9.83
C ARG A 260 2.34 -23.44 10.65
N ALA A 261 2.74 -23.10 11.87
CA ALA A 261 3.36 -24.04 12.81
C ALA A 261 2.31 -24.72 13.70
N GLY A 262 2.64 -25.88 14.28
CA GLY A 262 1.79 -26.54 15.29
C GLY A 262 0.50 -27.18 14.76
N ARG A 263 0.46 -27.59 13.49
CA ARG A 263 -0.73 -28.22 12.87
C ARG A 263 -0.91 -29.69 13.31
N ALA A 264 -2.16 -30.15 13.27
CA ALA A 264 -2.56 -31.54 13.55
C ALA A 264 -2.20 -32.03 14.97
N GLY A 265 -2.31 -31.14 15.97
CA GLY A 265 -2.05 -31.46 17.37
C GLY A 265 -0.57 -31.46 17.79
N ALA A 266 0.36 -31.21 16.87
CA ALA A 266 1.79 -31.06 17.19
C ALA A 266 2.07 -29.72 17.88
N PRO A 267 3.08 -29.63 18.77
CA PRO A 267 3.48 -28.35 19.34
C PRO A 267 4.09 -27.44 18.26
N GLY A 268 3.91 -26.14 18.40
CA GLY A 268 4.46 -25.14 17.49
C GLY A 268 5.03 -23.93 18.23
N THR A 269 6.10 -23.32 17.68
CA THR A 269 6.67 -22.08 18.21
C THR A 269 6.61 -20.97 17.16
N SER A 270 6.02 -19.82 17.50
CA SER A 270 6.01 -18.65 16.62
C SER A 270 6.73 -17.49 17.28
N VAL A 271 7.62 -16.82 16.54
CA VAL A 271 8.38 -15.67 17.03
C VAL A 271 7.98 -14.42 16.25
N LEU A 272 7.42 -13.42 16.92
CA LEU A 272 7.22 -12.08 16.35
C LEU A 272 8.39 -11.18 16.75
N ILE A 273 9.19 -10.75 15.77
CA ILE A 273 10.33 -9.86 15.98
C ILE A 273 9.90 -8.43 15.67
N ALA A 274 9.91 -7.54 16.67
CA ALA A 274 9.60 -6.13 16.44
C ALA A 274 10.64 -5.47 15.51
N SER A 275 10.16 -4.79 14.47
CA SER A 275 10.98 -3.91 13.64
C SER A 275 11.07 -2.50 14.24
N ASP A 276 11.74 -1.60 13.54
CA ASP A 276 11.85 -0.19 13.93
C ASP A 276 10.54 0.61 13.75
N ASN A 277 9.46 -0.03 13.32
CA ASN A 277 8.12 0.57 13.21
C ASN A 277 7.55 0.87 14.62
N PRO A 278 6.86 2.01 14.84
CA PRO A 278 6.33 2.38 16.17
C PRO A 278 5.34 1.36 16.70
N LEU A 279 4.47 0.91 15.82
CA LEU A 279 3.44 -0.08 16.07
C LEU A 279 4.03 -1.38 16.63
N ASP A 280 5.10 -1.89 16.03
CA ASP A 280 5.74 -3.13 16.45
C ASP A 280 6.30 -3.02 17.87
N SER A 281 6.93 -1.89 18.18
CA SER A 281 7.46 -1.61 19.51
C SER A 281 6.37 -1.49 20.58
N TYR A 282 5.23 -0.90 20.22
CA TYR A 282 4.05 -0.83 21.08
C TYR A 282 3.49 -2.23 21.33
N LEU A 283 3.26 -3.00 20.28
CA LEU A 283 2.65 -4.35 20.36
C LEU A 283 3.46 -5.34 21.19
N VAL A 284 4.79 -5.31 21.14
CA VAL A 284 5.63 -6.19 21.97
C VAL A 284 5.54 -5.85 23.46
N ARG A 285 5.24 -4.58 23.82
CA ARG A 285 5.04 -4.15 25.21
C ARG A 285 3.60 -4.33 25.70
N HIS A 286 2.66 -4.41 24.76
CA HIS A 286 1.23 -4.56 25.00
C HIS A 286 0.70 -5.81 24.29
N PRO A 287 1.13 -7.01 24.72
CA PRO A 287 0.79 -8.28 24.08
C PRO A 287 -0.72 -8.55 24.01
N GLU A 288 -1.52 -7.96 24.91
CA GLU A 288 -2.98 -8.03 24.91
C GLU A 288 -3.58 -7.53 23.58
N HIS A 289 -2.93 -6.58 22.91
CA HIS A 289 -3.38 -6.09 21.60
C HIS A 289 -3.05 -7.06 20.46
N ILE A 290 -2.03 -7.91 20.62
CA ILE A 290 -1.72 -9.00 19.69
C ILE A 290 -2.74 -10.15 19.86
N LEU A 291 -3.08 -10.46 21.11
CA LEU A 291 -3.96 -11.58 21.46
C LEU A 291 -5.46 -11.25 21.32
N GLY A 292 -5.82 -9.97 21.26
CA GLY A 292 -7.20 -9.53 21.07
C GLY A 292 -7.83 -10.01 19.76
N ASP A 293 -9.14 -9.84 19.63
CA ASP A 293 -9.91 -10.28 18.46
C ASP A 293 -9.35 -9.73 17.15
N VAL A 294 -9.36 -10.48 16.05
CA VAL A 294 -8.90 -9.96 14.75
C VAL A 294 -9.68 -8.72 14.34
N GLU A 295 -9.15 -7.88 13.47
CA GLU A 295 -9.83 -6.67 13.06
C GLU A 295 -11.11 -6.96 12.22
N ALA A 296 -12.10 -6.06 12.26
CA ALA A 296 -13.35 -6.18 11.50
C ALA A 296 -13.16 -5.80 10.03
N CYS A 297 -13.30 -6.74 9.09
CA CYS A 297 -13.04 -6.45 7.66
C CYS A 297 -13.94 -5.33 7.11
N VAL A 298 -13.35 -4.20 6.70
CA VAL A 298 -14.07 -3.12 6.03
C VAL A 298 -14.22 -3.42 4.54
N ILE A 299 -15.46 -3.60 4.08
CA ILE A 299 -15.84 -3.74 2.67
C ILE A 299 -16.99 -2.77 2.42
N ASP A 300 -16.78 -1.80 1.55
CA ASP A 300 -17.82 -0.85 1.15
C ASP A 300 -18.10 -0.96 -0.36
N PRO A 301 -19.00 -1.86 -0.78
CA PRO A 301 -19.42 -1.99 -2.17
C PRO A 301 -20.38 -0.86 -2.59
N SER A 302 -20.80 0.01 -1.66
CA SER A 302 -21.65 1.17 -1.95
C SER A 302 -20.84 2.40 -2.35
N ASN A 303 -19.52 2.40 -2.15
CA ASN A 303 -18.64 3.48 -2.61
C ASN A 303 -18.89 3.74 -4.11
N PRO A 304 -19.38 4.94 -4.49
CA PRO A 304 -19.81 5.23 -5.85
C PRO A 304 -18.68 5.12 -6.89
N TRP A 305 -17.41 5.32 -6.50
CA TRP A 305 -16.25 5.21 -7.38
C TRP A 305 -15.88 3.76 -7.69
N VAL A 306 -16.17 2.83 -6.78
CA VAL A 306 -16.03 1.39 -6.99
C VAL A 306 -17.27 0.86 -7.72
N LEU A 307 -18.46 1.31 -7.31
CA LEU A 307 -19.74 0.85 -7.83
C LEU A 307 -19.97 1.23 -9.29
N ALA A 308 -19.65 2.46 -9.70
CA ALA A 308 -19.89 2.96 -11.05
C ALA A 308 -19.31 2.09 -12.18
N PRO A 309 -18.02 1.74 -12.20
CA PRO A 309 -17.48 0.89 -13.26
C PRO A 309 -18.06 -0.53 -13.24
N HIS A 310 -18.44 -1.06 -12.07
CA HIS A 310 -19.14 -2.35 -11.98
C HIS A 310 -20.58 -2.28 -12.49
N VAL A 311 -21.31 -1.19 -12.26
CA VAL A 311 -22.65 -0.96 -12.83
C VAL A 311 -22.56 -0.82 -14.36
N ALA A 312 -21.54 -0.13 -14.87
CA ALA A 312 -21.29 -0.05 -16.31
C ALA A 312 -21.04 -1.44 -16.92
N ALA A 313 -20.22 -2.27 -16.28
CA ALA A 313 -20.01 -3.65 -16.70
C ALA A 313 -21.29 -4.49 -16.61
N ALA A 314 -22.04 -4.37 -15.51
CA ALA A 314 -23.31 -5.06 -15.33
C ALA A 314 -24.35 -4.68 -16.39
N ALA A 315 -24.42 -3.42 -16.81
CA ALA A 315 -25.30 -2.92 -17.86
C ALA A 315 -24.94 -3.44 -19.27
N ALA A 316 -23.68 -3.84 -19.48
CA ALA A 316 -23.23 -4.49 -20.70
C ALA A 316 -23.54 -5.99 -20.73
N GLU A 317 -23.61 -6.61 -19.55
CA GLU A 317 -23.97 -8.02 -19.39
C GLU A 317 -25.47 -8.21 -19.57
N ILE A 318 -26.26 -7.57 -18.71
CA ILE A 318 -27.72 -7.63 -18.70
C ILE A 318 -28.23 -6.22 -18.35
N PRO A 319 -29.27 -5.71 -19.02
CA PRO A 319 -29.74 -4.33 -18.81
C PRO A 319 -30.07 -4.07 -17.34
N ILE A 320 -29.58 -2.95 -16.79
CA ILE A 320 -29.86 -2.56 -15.40
C ILE A 320 -31.32 -2.13 -15.27
N THR A 321 -31.99 -2.66 -14.25
CA THR A 321 -33.37 -2.33 -13.91
C THR A 321 -33.45 -1.83 -12.46
N PRO A 322 -34.55 -1.16 -12.05
CA PRO A 322 -34.74 -0.78 -10.65
C PRO A 322 -34.67 -1.96 -9.65
N SER A 323 -35.00 -3.18 -10.09
CA SER A 323 -34.91 -4.38 -9.25
C SER A 323 -33.47 -4.79 -8.89
N ASP A 324 -32.48 -4.31 -9.66
CA ASP A 324 -31.07 -4.58 -9.40
C ASP A 324 -30.54 -3.86 -8.14
N ILE A 325 -31.35 -3.00 -7.50
CA ILE A 325 -31.09 -2.44 -6.17
C ILE A 325 -30.83 -3.53 -5.12
N SER A 326 -31.41 -4.72 -5.31
CA SER A 326 -31.18 -5.90 -4.47
C SER A 326 -29.73 -6.41 -4.51
N TYR A 327 -29.00 -6.17 -5.62
CA TYR A 327 -27.60 -6.54 -5.76
C TYR A 327 -26.68 -5.35 -5.44
N PHE A 328 -26.99 -4.16 -5.94
CA PHE A 328 -26.06 -3.03 -5.89
C PHE A 328 -26.33 -2.05 -4.74
N GLY A 329 -27.41 -2.23 -4.00
CA GLY A 329 -27.80 -1.34 -2.91
C GLY A 329 -28.39 -0.01 -3.40
N PRO A 330 -28.76 0.87 -2.46
CA PRO A 330 -29.50 2.10 -2.76
C PRO A 330 -28.73 3.12 -3.60
N GLU A 331 -27.40 3.16 -3.49
CA GLU A 331 -26.55 4.06 -4.30
C GLU A 331 -26.60 3.75 -5.80
N LEU A 332 -27.13 2.58 -6.21
CA LEU A 332 -27.35 2.24 -7.61
C LEU A 332 -28.10 3.34 -8.36
N GLN A 333 -29.13 3.94 -7.74
CA GLN A 333 -29.95 4.95 -8.41
C GLN A 333 -29.10 6.17 -8.80
N ARG A 334 -28.34 6.74 -7.86
CA ARG A 334 -27.47 7.89 -8.11
C ARG A 334 -26.39 7.57 -9.12
N VAL A 335 -25.79 6.38 -9.02
CA VAL A 335 -24.76 5.92 -9.97
C VAL A 335 -25.33 5.77 -11.38
N VAL A 336 -26.52 5.19 -11.55
CA VAL A 336 -27.17 5.05 -12.86
C VAL A 336 -27.52 6.42 -13.46
N GLU A 337 -28.04 7.35 -12.66
CA GLU A 337 -28.31 8.72 -13.07
C GLU A 337 -27.02 9.41 -13.56
N ARG A 338 -25.92 9.28 -12.79
CA ARG A 338 -24.62 9.84 -13.16
C ARG A 338 -24.04 9.21 -14.41
N LEU A 339 -24.02 7.87 -14.53
CA LEU A 339 -23.54 7.17 -15.71
C LEU A 339 -24.35 7.48 -16.96
N THR A 340 -25.65 7.75 -16.80
CA THR A 340 -26.51 8.19 -17.91
C THR A 340 -26.12 9.61 -18.35
N SER A 341 -25.91 10.51 -17.39
CA SER A 341 -25.43 11.89 -17.64
C SER A 341 -24.05 11.91 -18.30
N ASP A 342 -23.12 11.07 -17.84
CA ASP A 342 -21.77 10.94 -18.37
C ASP A 342 -21.74 10.19 -19.73
N GLY A 343 -22.88 9.69 -20.21
CA GLY A 343 -23.02 9.02 -21.50
C GLY A 343 -22.40 7.63 -21.57
N TYR A 344 -22.24 6.93 -20.44
CA TYR A 344 -21.81 5.52 -20.42
C TYR A 344 -22.96 4.55 -20.68
N ILE A 345 -24.14 4.87 -20.16
CA ILE A 345 -25.33 4.02 -20.28
C ILE A 345 -26.50 4.80 -20.88
N LYS A 346 -27.36 4.10 -21.62
CA LYS A 346 -28.55 4.66 -22.29
C LYS A 346 -29.80 4.00 -21.74
N ARG A 347 -30.80 4.82 -21.39
CA ARG A 347 -32.13 4.34 -21.01
C ARG A 347 -32.89 3.83 -22.23
N ARG A 348 -33.53 2.67 -22.08
CA ARG A 348 -34.42 1.99 -23.04
C ARG A 348 -35.63 1.43 -22.28
N PRO A 349 -36.71 0.99 -22.97
CA PRO A 349 -37.89 0.46 -22.29
C PRO A 349 -37.61 -0.73 -21.35
N ALA A 350 -36.64 -1.58 -21.70
CA ALA A 350 -36.27 -2.75 -20.92
C ALA A 350 -35.24 -2.48 -19.80
N GLY A 351 -34.74 -1.25 -19.64
CA GLY A 351 -33.73 -0.90 -18.64
C GLY A 351 -32.64 0.03 -19.17
N TYR A 352 -31.52 0.08 -18.45
CA TYR A 352 -30.33 0.85 -18.82
C TYR A 352 -29.29 -0.08 -19.41
N PHE A 353 -28.82 0.27 -20.60
CA PHE A 353 -27.88 -0.53 -21.39
C PHE A 353 -26.55 0.19 -21.48
N TRP A 354 -25.45 -0.56 -21.46
CA TRP A 354 -24.16 -0.01 -21.89
C TRP A 354 -24.27 0.60 -23.29
N ASP A 355 -23.65 1.76 -23.49
CA ASP A 355 -23.57 2.37 -24.79
C ASP A 355 -22.53 1.68 -25.68
N ALA A 356 -23.00 0.74 -26.51
CA ALA A 356 -22.14 -0.03 -27.42
C ALA A 356 -21.40 0.82 -28.48
N THR A 357 -21.73 2.11 -28.65
CA THR A 357 -20.95 3.00 -29.54
C THR A 357 -19.63 3.45 -28.93
N ARG A 358 -19.42 3.18 -27.64
CA ARG A 358 -18.18 3.51 -26.93
C ARG A 358 -17.04 2.57 -27.33
N PRO A 359 -15.82 3.11 -27.52
CA PRO A 359 -14.65 2.29 -27.88
C PRO A 359 -14.12 1.47 -26.69
N GLU A 360 -14.44 1.85 -25.45
CA GLU A 360 -13.96 1.17 -24.25
C GLU A 360 -14.75 -0.12 -23.97
N ARG A 361 -14.06 -1.12 -23.39
CA ARG A 361 -14.74 -2.28 -22.81
C ARG A 361 -15.12 -1.97 -21.36
N PRO A 362 -16.37 -2.17 -20.94
CA PRO A 362 -16.82 -1.88 -19.57
C PRO A 362 -16.03 -2.58 -18.47
N ALA A 363 -15.65 -3.84 -18.68
CA ALA A 363 -14.79 -4.57 -17.74
C ALA A 363 -13.41 -3.92 -17.58
N ASN A 364 -12.91 -3.21 -18.59
CA ASN A 364 -11.62 -2.51 -18.50
C ASN A 364 -11.73 -1.16 -17.78
N LEU A 365 -12.92 -0.76 -17.30
CA LEU A 365 -13.08 0.45 -16.49
C LEU A 365 -12.75 0.21 -15.01
N THR A 366 -12.46 -1.04 -14.63
CA THR A 366 -12.12 -1.44 -13.27
C THR A 366 -10.70 -2.00 -13.23
N ASP A 367 -9.89 -1.55 -12.27
CA ASP A 367 -8.71 -2.28 -11.80
C ASP A 367 -9.06 -2.95 -10.47
N LEU A 368 -9.28 -4.27 -10.48
CA LEU A 368 -9.66 -5.01 -9.26
C LEU A 368 -8.59 -4.94 -8.17
N ARG A 369 -7.34 -4.63 -8.52
CA ARG A 369 -6.18 -4.66 -7.62
C ARG A 369 -5.72 -3.27 -7.18
N GLY A 370 -6.38 -2.21 -7.67
CA GLY A 370 -6.21 -0.83 -7.20
C GLY A 370 -4.82 -0.21 -7.42
N SER A 371 -4.00 -0.78 -8.30
CA SER A 371 -2.59 -0.40 -8.47
C SER A 371 -2.37 0.80 -9.38
N GLY A 372 -3.38 1.26 -10.11
CA GLY A 372 -3.24 2.39 -11.04
C GLY A 372 -2.34 2.12 -12.25
N GLY A 373 -1.69 0.94 -12.30
CA GLY A 373 -0.72 0.55 -13.32
C GLY A 373 0.73 0.89 -12.93
N ASP A 374 1.65 0.13 -13.54
CA ASP A 374 3.09 0.32 -13.42
C ASP A 374 3.62 1.15 -14.61
N ILE A 375 4.50 2.11 -14.32
CA ILE A 375 5.28 2.86 -15.29
C ILE A 375 6.56 2.09 -15.59
N GLN A 376 6.83 1.85 -16.88
CA GLN A 376 8.07 1.20 -17.30
C GLN A 376 9.21 2.21 -17.34
N ILE A 377 10.36 1.78 -16.83
CA ILE A 377 11.64 2.48 -16.91
C ILE A 377 12.45 1.78 -17.98
N VAL A 378 12.74 2.47 -19.07
CA VAL A 378 13.33 1.89 -20.29
C VAL A 378 14.66 2.57 -20.58
N ASP A 379 15.70 1.77 -20.77
CA ASP A 379 17.00 2.26 -21.20
C ASP A 379 16.92 2.77 -22.65
N ALA A 380 17.20 4.05 -22.86
CA ALA A 380 17.05 4.74 -24.14
C ALA A 380 18.05 4.25 -25.20
N THR A 381 19.18 3.67 -24.80
CA THR A 381 20.22 3.18 -25.70
C THR A 381 19.90 1.78 -26.20
N THR A 382 19.42 0.92 -25.31
CA THR A 382 19.22 -0.51 -25.57
C THR A 382 17.77 -0.87 -25.85
N GLY A 383 16.82 0.00 -25.48
CA GLY A 383 15.38 -0.28 -25.53
C GLY A 383 14.92 -1.33 -24.52
N THR A 384 15.77 -1.71 -23.56
CA THR A 384 15.45 -2.72 -22.56
C THR A 384 14.72 -2.11 -21.36
N VAL A 385 13.77 -2.84 -20.79
CA VAL A 385 13.10 -2.43 -19.55
C VAL A 385 14.06 -2.64 -18.38
N VAL A 386 14.51 -1.56 -17.76
CA VAL A 386 15.36 -1.55 -16.55
C VAL A 386 14.54 -1.95 -15.33
N GLY A 387 13.28 -1.50 -15.25
CA GLY A 387 12.38 -1.82 -14.14
C GLY A 387 11.00 -1.18 -14.31
N THR A 388 10.18 -1.29 -13.27
CA THR A 388 8.89 -0.59 -13.18
C THR A 388 8.79 0.19 -11.88
N ILE A 389 7.95 1.23 -11.88
CA ILE A 389 7.58 2.02 -10.70
C ILE A 389 6.08 2.29 -10.72
N ASP A 390 5.42 2.32 -9.56
CA ASP A 390 3.99 2.63 -9.48
C ASP A 390 3.71 4.07 -9.92
N GLN A 391 2.51 4.30 -10.45
CA GLN A 391 2.14 5.61 -10.98
C GLN A 391 2.17 6.74 -9.94
N ALA A 392 1.90 6.45 -8.66
CA ALA A 392 1.84 7.45 -7.59
C ALA A 392 3.23 7.94 -7.16
N SER A 393 4.23 7.06 -7.21
CA SER A 393 5.62 7.38 -6.85
C SER A 393 6.43 7.98 -8.01
N ALA A 394 5.94 7.87 -9.23
CA ALA A 394 6.72 8.15 -10.43
C ALA A 394 7.20 9.60 -10.53
N ASP A 395 6.30 10.57 -10.30
CA ASP A 395 6.63 11.99 -10.38
C ASP A 395 7.75 12.39 -9.41
N ALA A 396 7.94 11.65 -8.30
CA ALA A 396 8.97 11.91 -7.28
C ALA A 396 10.30 11.18 -7.54
N HIS A 397 10.33 10.14 -8.39
CA HIS A 397 11.50 9.28 -8.54
C HIS A 397 12.05 9.21 -9.96
N VAL A 398 11.20 9.44 -10.96
CA VAL A 398 11.53 9.36 -12.38
C VAL A 398 11.12 10.62 -13.13
N PHE A 399 11.20 11.78 -12.49
CA PHE A 399 11.06 13.06 -13.17
C PHE A 399 12.26 13.34 -14.09
N PRO A 400 12.12 14.19 -15.13
CA PRO A 400 13.23 14.55 -16.01
C PRO A 400 14.38 15.20 -15.21
N GLY A 401 15.58 14.64 -15.34
CA GLY A 401 16.76 15.04 -14.57
C GLY A 401 17.00 14.25 -13.28
N ALA A 402 16.09 13.35 -12.89
CA ALA A 402 16.30 12.48 -11.73
C ALA A 402 17.49 11.52 -11.94
N ILE A 403 18.18 11.20 -10.85
CA ILE A 403 19.12 10.07 -10.80
C ILE A 403 18.38 8.88 -10.17
N TYR A 404 17.96 7.94 -11.01
CA TYR A 404 17.34 6.69 -10.63
C TYR A 404 18.41 5.64 -10.32
N ILE A 405 18.22 4.86 -9.26
CA ILE A 405 19.18 3.81 -8.88
C ILE A 405 18.47 2.46 -8.96
N HIS A 406 19.03 1.55 -9.77
CA HIS A 406 18.53 0.20 -9.90
C HIS A 406 19.68 -0.79 -9.71
N GLN A 407 19.60 -1.61 -8.66
CA GLN A 407 20.60 -2.64 -8.35
C GLN A 407 22.05 -2.12 -8.29
N GLY A 408 22.25 -0.92 -7.76
CA GLY A 408 23.58 -0.29 -7.65
C GLY A 408 24.08 0.39 -8.93
N HIS A 409 23.36 0.23 -10.04
CA HIS A 409 23.57 1.00 -11.27
C HIS A 409 22.79 2.32 -11.19
N THR A 410 23.43 3.40 -11.61
CA THR A 410 22.86 4.74 -11.66
C THR A 410 22.39 5.06 -13.05
N PHE A 411 21.18 5.58 -13.15
CA PHE A 411 20.52 5.94 -14.40
C PHE A 411 20.09 7.40 -14.33
N HIS A 412 20.38 8.16 -15.37
CA HIS A 412 19.88 9.51 -15.54
C HIS A 412 18.55 9.46 -16.29
N VAL A 413 17.51 10.07 -15.73
CA VAL A 413 16.18 10.09 -16.33
C VAL A 413 16.12 11.21 -17.36
N LEU A 414 16.06 10.84 -18.63
CA LEU A 414 16.06 11.75 -19.76
C LEU A 414 14.69 12.39 -19.98
N SER A 415 13.65 11.57 -19.89
CA SER A 415 12.28 12.03 -20.07
C SER A 415 11.29 11.17 -19.30
N PHE A 416 10.18 11.79 -18.98
CA PHE A 416 9.02 11.16 -18.38
C PHE A 416 7.79 11.69 -19.09
N SER A 417 7.21 10.87 -19.97
CA SER A 417 6.17 11.33 -20.88
C SER A 417 5.23 10.19 -21.25
N PRO A 418 3.98 10.50 -21.66
CA PRO A 418 3.10 9.53 -22.31
C PRO A 418 3.76 9.00 -23.59
N ILE A 419 3.66 7.69 -23.85
CA ILE A 419 4.21 7.01 -25.06
C ILE A 419 3.77 7.70 -26.37
N THR A 420 2.62 8.38 -26.38
CA THR A 420 1.99 8.94 -27.57
C THR A 420 2.38 10.38 -27.91
N THR A 421 3.15 11.08 -27.07
CA THR A 421 3.64 12.44 -27.42
C THR A 421 5.02 12.32 -28.05
N PRO A 422 5.22 12.69 -29.33
CA PRO A 422 6.56 12.80 -29.90
C PRO A 422 7.30 13.89 -29.13
N THR A 423 8.20 13.49 -28.24
CA THR A 423 9.15 14.42 -27.64
C THR A 423 10.15 14.74 -28.76
N ALA A 424 10.12 15.98 -29.26
CA ALA A 424 11.31 16.50 -29.92
C ALA A 424 12.45 16.33 -28.92
N PRO A 425 13.63 15.79 -29.33
CA PRO A 425 14.73 15.58 -28.42
C PRO A 425 15.00 16.89 -27.68
N SER A 426 14.92 16.85 -26.35
CA SER A 426 15.18 18.02 -25.53
C SER A 426 16.57 18.52 -25.87
N THR A 427 16.66 19.72 -26.42
CA THR A 427 17.92 20.45 -26.62
C THR A 427 18.55 20.89 -25.30
N GLN A 428 18.00 20.50 -24.15
CA GLN A 428 18.67 20.56 -22.85
C GLN A 428 19.52 19.31 -22.60
N GLY A 429 20.49 19.10 -23.49
CA GLY A 429 21.74 18.44 -23.12
C GLY A 429 22.61 19.44 -22.32
N TRP A 430 23.57 18.91 -21.56
CA TRP A 430 24.53 19.71 -20.79
C TRP A 430 25.19 20.83 -21.62
N PRO A 431 25.60 21.97 -21.02
CA PRO A 431 26.29 23.04 -21.74
C PRO A 431 27.58 22.50 -22.39
N ARG A 432 27.59 22.44 -23.72
CA ARG A 432 28.69 21.93 -24.55
C ARG A 432 29.81 22.96 -24.72
N ALA A 433 30.17 23.68 -23.65
CA ALA A 433 31.10 24.81 -23.66
C ALA A 433 32.60 24.41 -23.70
N LEU A 434 32.95 23.28 -24.31
CA LEU A 434 34.35 22.82 -24.37
C LEU A 434 34.82 22.31 -25.75
N LEU A 435 34.15 22.61 -26.86
CA LEU A 435 34.69 22.32 -28.21
C LEU A 435 34.29 23.39 -29.26
N PRO A 436 35.12 23.63 -30.30
CA PRO A 436 35.09 24.86 -31.11
C PRO A 436 34.02 24.88 -32.20
N GLU A 437 33.65 26.11 -32.59
CA GLU A 437 32.61 26.51 -33.53
C GLU A 437 32.81 25.98 -34.97
N THR A 438 31.70 25.66 -35.64
CA THR A 438 31.54 25.90 -37.09
C THR A 438 30.10 26.33 -37.39
N GLU A 439 29.97 27.46 -38.06
CA GLU A 439 28.73 28.03 -38.59
C GLU A 439 28.20 27.20 -39.77
N GLU A 440 26.88 27.02 -39.88
CA GLU A 440 26.14 27.40 -41.11
C GLU A 440 24.62 27.21 -40.97
N ALA A 441 23.90 28.10 -41.67
CA ALA A 441 22.50 28.45 -41.52
C ALA A 441 21.50 27.53 -42.23
N THR A 442 20.22 27.51 -41.81
CA THR A 442 19.06 27.71 -42.71
C THR A 442 17.69 27.81 -42.01
N ARG A 443 17.04 28.97 -42.22
CA ARG A 443 15.63 29.24 -42.60
C ARG A 443 14.47 28.55 -41.86
N GLY A 444 13.67 29.38 -41.20
CA GLY A 444 12.42 29.03 -40.52
C GLY A 444 11.23 28.69 -41.43
N ARG A 445 10.21 28.15 -40.77
CA ARG A 445 8.83 28.06 -41.25
C ARG A 445 7.87 28.21 -40.07
N ASP A 446 6.94 29.14 -40.21
CA ASP A 446 5.90 29.50 -39.25
C ASP A 446 4.96 28.32 -38.94
N LEU A 447 4.71 28.08 -37.65
CA LEU A 447 3.65 27.21 -37.15
C LEU A 447 2.52 28.08 -36.58
N LYS A 448 1.36 28.01 -37.23
CA LYS A 448 0.11 28.63 -36.80
C LYS A 448 -0.31 28.06 -35.44
N THR A 449 -0.59 28.97 -34.50
CA THR A 449 -1.14 28.71 -33.18
C THR A 449 -2.58 28.20 -33.30
N ASN A 450 -2.85 26.98 -32.84
CA ASN A 450 -4.20 26.47 -32.66
C ASN A 450 -4.56 26.65 -31.17
N ARG A 451 -5.46 27.61 -30.88
CA ARG A 451 -5.98 27.84 -29.52
C ARG A 451 -6.86 26.65 -29.12
N MET A 452 -6.39 25.86 -28.15
CA MET A 452 -7.16 24.81 -27.50
C MET A 452 -8.25 25.48 -26.63
N ARG A 453 -9.53 25.21 -26.96
CA ARG A 453 -10.68 25.61 -26.14
C ARG A 453 -10.65 24.79 -24.85
N THR A 454 -10.60 25.48 -23.71
CA THR A 454 -10.87 24.94 -22.39
C THR A 454 -12.39 24.82 -22.23
N ASP A 455 -12.97 23.67 -22.62
CA ASP A 455 -14.29 23.27 -22.14
C ASP A 455 -14.11 22.59 -20.78
N THR A 456 -14.76 23.15 -19.76
CA THR A 456 -15.00 22.56 -18.44
C THR A 456 -15.89 21.34 -18.60
N GLN A 457 -15.32 20.19 -18.98
CA GLN A 457 -15.99 18.90 -18.81
C GLN A 457 -16.08 18.59 -17.31
N ALA A 458 -17.30 18.40 -16.81
CA ALA A 458 -17.52 17.84 -15.49
C ALA A 458 -16.74 16.52 -15.37
N SER A 459 -15.90 16.38 -14.34
CA SER A 459 -15.10 15.17 -14.13
C SER A 459 -16.03 13.95 -14.06
N SER A 460 -15.75 12.95 -14.89
CA SER A 460 -16.55 11.72 -14.93
C SER A 460 -16.41 10.94 -13.61
N ILE A 461 -17.47 10.24 -13.20
CA ILE A 461 -17.44 9.34 -12.03
C ILE A 461 -16.55 8.11 -12.25
N ILE A 462 -16.34 7.71 -13.51
CA ILE A 462 -15.39 6.65 -13.87
C ILE A 462 -14.11 7.32 -14.34
N ILE A 463 -13.00 6.97 -13.69
CA ILE A 463 -11.66 7.22 -14.23
C ILE A 463 -11.19 5.90 -14.84
N PRO A 464 -11.13 5.78 -16.17
CA PRO A 464 -10.60 4.58 -16.80
C PRO A 464 -9.16 4.36 -16.31
N PRO A 465 -8.74 3.11 -16.03
CA PRO A 465 -7.34 2.81 -15.80
C PRO A 465 -6.51 3.26 -17.01
N ALA A 466 -5.23 3.62 -16.77
CA ALA A 466 -4.35 4.12 -17.81
C ALA A 466 -4.35 3.15 -19.02
N ARG A 467 -4.74 3.65 -20.20
CA ARG A 467 -4.66 2.87 -21.44
C ARG A 467 -3.17 2.67 -21.77
N THR A 468 -2.83 1.60 -22.49
CA THR A 468 -1.46 1.40 -23.02
C THR A 468 -0.94 2.59 -23.83
N ASP A 469 -1.85 3.38 -24.43
CA ASP A 469 -1.51 4.57 -25.22
C ASP A 469 -1.29 5.84 -24.35
N ASP A 470 -1.79 5.84 -23.11
CA ASP A 470 -1.54 6.85 -22.07
C ASP A 470 -0.48 6.39 -21.06
N ALA A 471 0.06 5.18 -21.24
CA ALA A 471 1.11 4.67 -20.38
C ALA A 471 2.30 5.62 -20.46
N ARG A 472 2.65 6.19 -19.31
CA ARG A 472 3.85 7.00 -19.16
C ARG A 472 5.04 6.03 -19.14
N VAL A 473 6.12 6.41 -19.81
CA VAL A 473 7.40 5.70 -19.77
C VAL A 473 8.46 6.67 -19.30
N ALA A 474 9.34 6.20 -18.42
CA ALA A 474 10.55 6.91 -18.05
C ALA A 474 11.70 6.40 -18.93
N LEU A 475 12.23 7.26 -19.80
CA LEU A 475 13.43 6.94 -20.57
C LEU A 475 14.66 7.30 -19.76
N VAL A 476 15.59 6.35 -19.66
CA VAL A 476 16.79 6.52 -18.85
C VAL A 476 18.04 6.15 -19.63
N GLU A 477 19.18 6.69 -19.23
CA GLU A 477 20.49 6.25 -19.71
C GLU A 477 21.35 5.85 -18.50
N GLU A 478 22.10 4.76 -18.61
CA GLU A 478 23.06 4.40 -17.57
C GLU A 478 24.18 5.45 -17.53
N VAL A 479 24.42 6.02 -16.35
CA VAL A 479 25.47 7.00 -16.10
C VAL A 479 26.28 6.56 -14.90
N ARG A 480 27.59 6.82 -14.88
CA ARG A 480 28.39 6.70 -13.65
C ARG A 480 28.52 8.08 -13.04
N THR A 481 27.77 8.35 -11.98
CA THR A 481 27.75 9.66 -11.35
C THR A 481 27.75 9.55 -9.82
N PRO A 482 28.54 10.39 -9.11
CA PRO A 482 28.46 10.49 -7.66
C PRO A 482 27.30 11.42 -7.25
N LEU A 483 26.28 11.59 -8.09
CA LEU A 483 25.16 12.50 -7.83
C LEU A 483 23.93 11.72 -7.41
N ARG A 484 23.09 12.35 -6.59
CA ARG A 484 21.78 11.86 -6.18
C ARG A 484 20.76 12.98 -6.30
N THR A 485 19.53 12.65 -6.63
CA THR A 485 18.42 13.61 -6.62
C THR A 485 17.45 13.31 -5.49
N ARG A 486 16.83 14.36 -4.95
CA ARG A 486 15.76 14.27 -3.96
C ARG A 486 14.68 15.28 -4.31
N SER A 487 13.50 14.83 -4.73
CA SER A 487 12.36 15.70 -5.03
C SER A 487 11.72 16.26 -3.77
N ALA A 488 11.22 17.49 -3.86
CA ALA A 488 10.26 18.06 -2.92
C ALA A 488 8.84 17.91 -3.47
N THR A 489 7.91 17.49 -2.60
CA THR A 489 6.49 17.33 -2.95
C THR A 489 5.65 18.27 -2.11
N HIS A 490 4.90 19.15 -2.77
CA HIS A 490 3.90 19.95 -2.11
C HIS A 490 2.56 19.21 -2.09
N THR A 491 1.97 19.10 -0.90
CA THR A 491 0.65 18.51 -0.68
C THR A 491 -0.28 19.54 -0.07
N SER A 492 -1.49 19.66 -0.60
CA SER A 492 -2.55 20.48 -0.03
C SER A 492 -3.84 19.67 0.11
N VAL A 493 -4.68 20.08 1.06
CA VAL A 493 -6.02 19.50 1.27
C VAL A 493 -7.04 20.63 1.14
N GLU A 494 -8.15 20.34 0.48
CA GLU A 494 -9.33 21.21 0.41
C GLU A 494 -10.51 20.44 1.02
N VAL A 495 -11.21 21.08 1.97
CA VAL A 495 -12.41 20.54 2.61
C VAL A 495 -13.61 20.79 1.71
N CYS A 496 -14.14 19.72 1.10
CA CYS A 496 -15.30 19.85 0.23
C CYS A 496 -16.59 20.01 1.05
N GLN A 497 -16.73 19.25 2.12
CA GLN A 497 -17.89 19.28 3.02
C GLN A 497 -17.54 18.69 4.39
N VAL A 498 -18.21 19.18 5.44
CA VAL A 498 -18.23 18.55 6.76
C VAL A 498 -19.49 17.69 6.88
N GLU A 499 -19.33 16.39 7.10
CA GLU A 499 -20.43 15.44 7.30
C GLU A 499 -20.73 15.25 8.79
N ASP A 500 -19.68 15.03 9.60
CA ASP A 500 -19.79 14.79 11.04
C ASP A 500 -18.84 15.70 11.82
N THR A 501 -19.20 16.00 13.06
CA THR A 501 -18.39 16.84 13.97
C THR A 501 -18.53 16.39 15.41
N TYR A 502 -17.41 16.39 16.14
CA TYR A 502 -17.35 16.17 17.57
C TYR A 502 -16.49 17.25 18.23
N VAL A 503 -17.00 17.92 19.25
CA VAL A 503 -16.24 18.92 20.02
C VAL A 503 -15.89 18.32 21.39
N SER A 504 -14.63 18.48 21.81
CA SER A 504 -14.21 18.05 23.15
C SER A 504 -14.97 18.81 24.24
N HIS A 505 -15.13 18.21 25.42
CA HIS A 505 -15.91 18.81 26.52
C HIS A 505 -15.35 20.16 26.99
N ASP A 506 -14.03 20.33 26.93
CA ASP A 506 -13.30 21.56 27.25
C ASP A 506 -13.17 22.52 26.06
N GLN A 507 -13.75 22.19 24.90
CA GLN A 507 -13.76 23.00 23.66
C GLN A 507 -12.36 23.35 23.14
N THR A 508 -11.36 22.54 23.48
CA THR A 508 -9.97 22.74 23.03
C THR A 508 -9.68 22.06 21.70
N VAL A 509 -10.38 20.97 21.40
CA VAL A 509 -10.19 20.17 20.18
C VAL A 509 -11.53 19.92 19.51
N THR A 510 -11.60 20.16 18.20
CA THR A 510 -12.76 19.78 17.39
C THR A 510 -12.35 18.78 16.33
N TRP A 511 -13.05 17.65 16.29
CA TRP A 511 -12.92 16.60 15.29
C TRP A 511 -13.99 16.73 14.22
N HIS A 512 -13.62 16.43 12.99
CA HIS A 512 -14.50 16.45 11.84
C HIS A 512 -14.26 15.22 10.95
N HIS A 513 -15.26 14.89 10.14
CA HIS A 513 -15.17 13.91 9.07
C HIS A 513 -15.94 14.39 7.84
N GLY A 514 -15.45 14.07 6.64
CA GLY A 514 -16.12 14.40 5.39
C GLY A 514 -15.24 14.25 4.14
N PRO A 515 -15.79 14.53 2.96
CA PRO A 515 -15.06 14.49 1.69
C PRO A 515 -14.05 15.64 1.55
N THR A 516 -12.89 15.32 0.99
CA THR A 516 -11.76 16.25 0.79
C THR A 516 -11.06 16.00 -0.54
N ASN A 517 -10.49 17.05 -1.14
CA ASN A 517 -9.56 16.93 -2.27
C ASN A 517 -8.12 17.02 -1.76
N VAL A 518 -7.37 15.92 -1.86
CA VAL A 518 -5.93 15.91 -1.54
C VAL A 518 -5.17 16.12 -2.84
N SER A 519 -4.41 17.21 -2.95
CA SER A 519 -3.66 17.56 -4.15
C SER A 519 -2.15 17.47 -3.90
N THR A 520 -1.44 16.69 -4.70
CA THR A 520 0.00 16.51 -4.61
C THR A 520 0.67 16.99 -5.89
N ARG A 521 1.78 17.73 -5.76
CA ARG A 521 2.62 18.15 -6.88
C ARG A 521 4.08 18.11 -6.49
N VAL A 522 4.90 17.48 -7.31
CA VAL A 522 6.36 17.60 -7.20
C VAL A 522 6.78 18.97 -7.75
N THR A 523 7.35 19.81 -6.91
CA THR A 523 7.61 21.23 -7.21
C THR A 523 9.04 21.50 -7.64
N ASP A 524 9.99 20.74 -7.11
CA ASP A 524 11.42 20.96 -7.31
C ASP A 524 12.21 19.72 -6.85
N TYR A 525 13.51 19.74 -7.05
CA TYR A 525 14.42 18.72 -6.50
C TYR A 525 15.78 19.29 -6.15
N ASP A 526 16.37 18.73 -5.11
CA ASP A 526 17.77 18.92 -4.75
C ASP A 526 18.66 17.98 -5.56
N LEU A 527 19.74 18.53 -6.10
CA LEU A 527 20.87 17.77 -6.61
C LEU A 527 21.94 17.71 -5.52
N LEU A 528 22.27 16.49 -5.10
CA LEU A 528 23.16 16.20 -3.99
C LEU A 528 24.41 15.46 -4.49
N ARG A 529 25.55 15.67 -3.83
CA ARG A 529 26.80 14.93 -4.10
C ARG A 529 27.02 13.83 -3.06
N LEU A 530 27.23 12.61 -3.52
CA LEU A 530 27.66 11.47 -2.71
C LEU A 530 29.17 11.53 -2.41
N PRO A 531 29.62 10.94 -1.28
CA PRO A 531 28.83 10.19 -0.30
C PRO A 531 28.12 11.07 0.75
N GLY A 532 28.53 12.34 0.91
CA GLY A 532 28.08 13.22 1.99
C GLY A 532 26.69 13.82 1.86
N LEU A 533 25.99 13.58 0.74
CA LEU A 533 24.74 14.26 0.36
C LEU A 533 24.86 15.80 0.39
N GLU A 534 26.04 16.31 0.02
CA GLU A 534 26.29 17.75 -0.03
C GLU A 534 25.34 18.39 -1.05
N PHE A 535 24.57 19.38 -0.59
CA PHE A 535 23.69 20.13 -1.46
C PHE A 535 24.49 20.88 -2.54
N ILE A 536 24.17 20.66 -3.80
CA ILE A 536 24.79 21.36 -4.93
C ILE A 536 23.90 22.53 -5.36
N ARG A 537 22.63 22.23 -5.67
CA ARG A 537 21.62 23.19 -6.10
C ARG A 537 20.24 22.57 -6.04
N ASN A 538 19.23 23.43 -5.94
CA ASN A 538 17.83 23.07 -6.12
C ASN A 538 17.38 23.48 -7.53
N ILE A 539 16.48 22.71 -8.14
CA ILE A 539 15.97 22.94 -9.49
C ILE A 539 14.45 22.79 -9.46
N GLU A 540 13.76 23.84 -9.89
CA GLU A 540 12.30 23.84 -10.00
C GLU A 540 11.82 22.87 -11.10
N LEU A 541 10.69 22.22 -10.82
CA LEU A 541 9.99 21.31 -11.70
C LEU A 541 8.59 21.84 -11.97
N SER A 542 8.16 21.76 -13.23
CA SER A 542 6.79 22.05 -13.62
C SER A 542 6.07 20.73 -13.92
N LEU A 543 5.79 19.97 -12.86
CA LEU A 543 5.04 18.71 -12.94
C LEU A 543 3.55 18.94 -12.66
N PRO A 544 2.66 18.09 -13.21
CA PRO A 544 1.23 18.22 -13.01
C PRO A 544 0.83 18.06 -11.54
N THR A 545 -0.19 18.80 -11.12
CA THR A 545 -0.85 18.54 -9.83
C THR A 545 -1.79 17.35 -9.99
N HIS A 546 -1.67 16.38 -9.11
CA HIS A 546 -2.56 15.23 -9.01
C HIS A 546 -3.52 15.43 -7.85
N THR A 547 -4.83 15.45 -8.13
CA THR A 547 -5.87 15.56 -7.10
C THR A 547 -6.59 14.23 -6.89
N LEU A 548 -6.62 13.80 -5.63
CA LEU A 548 -7.34 12.67 -5.10
C LEU A 548 -8.55 13.15 -4.27
N PRO A 549 -9.77 13.14 -4.83
CA PRO A 549 -10.99 13.25 -4.06
C PRO A 549 -11.13 12.00 -3.19
N THR A 550 -11.15 12.17 -1.87
CA THR A 550 -11.21 11.09 -0.87
C THR A 550 -12.06 11.52 0.31
N LYS A 551 -12.09 10.72 1.38
CA LYS A 551 -12.61 11.12 2.68
C LYS A 551 -11.48 11.26 3.69
N SER A 552 -11.62 12.26 4.56
CA SER A 552 -10.68 12.55 5.63
C SER A 552 -11.38 12.59 6.98
N THR A 553 -10.63 12.31 8.02
CA THR A 553 -10.92 12.80 9.37
C THR A 553 -9.84 13.79 9.75
N TRP A 554 -10.22 14.87 10.43
CA TRP A 554 -9.27 15.88 10.87
C TRP A 554 -9.67 16.45 12.21
N PHE A 555 -8.69 16.97 12.93
CA PHE A 555 -8.94 17.73 14.14
C PHE A 555 -8.27 19.09 14.08
N THR A 556 -8.91 20.07 14.71
CA THR A 556 -8.43 21.44 14.85
C THR A 556 -8.14 21.74 16.32
N LEU A 557 -7.10 22.55 16.56
CA LEU A 557 -6.72 23.01 17.90
C LEU A 557 -7.06 24.49 18.07
N THR A 558 -7.67 24.85 19.21
CA THR A 558 -7.91 26.26 19.53
C THR A 558 -6.64 26.93 20.08
N PRO A 559 -6.50 28.26 19.99
CA PRO A 559 -5.39 28.98 20.64
C PRO A 559 -5.29 28.72 22.15
N THR A 560 -6.43 28.52 22.81
CA THR A 560 -6.50 28.14 24.23
C THR A 560 -5.88 26.75 24.45
N ALA A 561 -6.10 25.80 23.54
CA ALA A 561 -5.49 24.48 23.58
C ALA A 561 -3.95 24.58 23.49
N LEU A 562 -3.43 25.35 22.52
CA LEU A 562 -1.99 25.56 22.34
C LEU A 562 -1.35 26.17 23.59
N THR A 563 -2.00 27.18 24.16
CA THR A 563 -1.53 27.85 25.39
C THR A 563 -1.53 26.89 26.58
N ALA A 564 -2.58 26.09 26.74
CA ALA A 564 -2.68 25.09 27.81
C ALA A 564 -1.61 24.00 27.69
N MET A 565 -1.28 23.60 26.46
CA MET A 565 -0.24 22.61 26.15
C MET A 565 1.18 23.19 26.16
N ARG A 566 1.33 24.52 26.23
CA ARG A 566 2.63 25.23 26.15
C ARG A 566 3.40 24.94 24.86
N ILE A 567 2.67 24.83 23.75
CA ILE A 567 3.28 24.67 22.43
C ILE A 567 3.64 26.06 21.93
N GLU A 568 4.94 26.33 21.80
CA GLU A 568 5.46 27.58 21.25
C GLU A 568 5.27 27.61 19.72
N ALA A 569 5.18 28.81 19.15
CA ALA A 569 4.98 28.97 17.70
C ALA A 569 6.09 28.33 16.85
N ALA A 570 7.32 28.26 17.37
CA ALA A 570 8.44 27.63 16.67
C ALA A 570 8.33 26.09 16.59
N ASP A 571 7.60 25.48 17.52
CA ASP A 571 7.49 24.02 17.63
C ASP A 571 6.19 23.49 16.99
N LEU A 572 5.19 24.35 16.78
CA LEU A 572 3.85 23.98 16.34
C LEU A 572 3.86 23.12 15.07
N ALA A 573 4.54 23.55 14.01
CA ALA A 573 4.66 22.76 12.77
C ALA A 573 5.21 21.35 13.04
N GLY A 574 6.30 21.25 13.81
CA GLY A 574 6.94 19.98 14.15
C GLY A 574 6.04 19.08 15.02
N THR A 575 5.30 19.66 15.96
CA THR A 575 4.39 18.93 16.85
C THR A 575 3.19 18.37 16.09
N LEU A 576 2.58 19.16 15.20
CA LEU A 576 1.45 18.70 14.39
C LEU A 576 1.88 17.58 13.43
N HIS A 577 3.04 17.72 12.80
CA HIS A 577 3.60 16.72 11.89
C HIS A 577 3.98 15.43 12.62
N ALA A 578 4.56 15.52 13.81
CA ALA A 578 4.84 14.37 14.66
C ALA A 578 3.57 13.65 15.10
N ALA A 579 2.51 14.40 15.46
CA ALA A 579 1.21 13.86 15.78
C ALA A 579 0.59 13.14 14.58
N GLU A 580 0.60 13.76 13.39
CA GLU A 580 0.13 13.15 12.15
C GLU A 580 0.79 11.78 11.90
N HIS A 581 2.12 11.73 11.92
CA HIS A 581 2.88 10.49 11.69
C HIS A 581 2.57 9.41 12.73
N ALA A 582 2.58 9.78 14.01
CA ALA A 582 2.30 8.83 15.08
C ALA A 582 0.87 8.28 14.96
N MET A 583 -0.10 9.15 14.67
CA MET A 583 -1.50 8.75 14.50
C MET A 583 -1.69 7.84 13.30
N ILE A 584 -1.12 8.16 12.13
CA ILE A 584 -1.14 7.27 10.95
C ILE A 584 -0.49 5.91 11.28
N GLY A 585 0.64 5.93 12.02
CA GLY A 585 1.34 4.71 12.42
C GLY A 585 0.53 3.81 13.37
N ILE A 586 -0.40 4.38 14.13
CA ILE A 586 -1.20 3.68 15.14
C ILE A 586 -2.63 3.35 14.65
N LEU A 587 -3.16 4.07 13.66
CA LEU A 587 -4.51 3.84 13.12
C LEU A 587 -4.77 2.37 12.67
N PRO A 588 -3.79 1.62 12.11
CA PRO A 588 -3.95 0.19 11.82
C PRO A 588 -4.40 -0.69 13.00
N LEU A 589 -4.19 -0.27 14.26
CA LEU A 589 -4.71 -1.00 15.43
C LEU A 589 -6.24 -0.95 15.53
N ILE A 590 -6.85 0.04 14.89
CA ILE A 590 -8.24 0.47 15.08
C ILE A 590 -9.03 0.30 13.78
N ALA A 591 -8.47 0.76 12.66
CA ALA A 591 -9.01 0.58 11.34
C ALA A 591 -8.26 -0.55 10.62
N THR A 592 -8.97 -1.38 9.86
CA THR A 592 -8.43 -2.62 9.27
C THR A 592 -7.69 -2.32 7.98
N CYS A 593 -6.63 -1.57 8.13
CA CYS A 593 -5.86 -0.98 7.06
C CYS A 593 -4.38 -1.24 7.29
N ASP A 594 -3.62 -1.21 6.23
CA ASP A 594 -2.20 -0.99 6.34
C ASP A 594 -1.95 0.53 6.46
N ARG A 595 -0.82 0.92 7.07
CA ARG A 595 -0.34 2.31 6.98
C ARG A 595 -0.21 2.79 5.52
N TRP A 596 -0.06 1.85 4.58
CA TRP A 596 0.01 2.15 3.15
C TRP A 596 -1.33 2.64 2.58
N ASP A 597 -2.46 2.31 3.21
CA ASP A 597 -3.82 2.72 2.81
C ASP A 597 -4.21 4.12 3.30
N LEU A 598 -3.31 4.79 4.02
CA LEU A 598 -3.52 6.09 4.67
C LEU A 598 -2.54 7.14 4.17
N GLY A 599 -2.99 8.40 4.14
CA GLY A 599 -2.15 9.58 4.00
C GLY A 599 -2.51 10.63 5.05
N GLY A 600 -1.71 11.69 5.12
CA GLY A 600 -1.97 12.80 6.03
C GLY A 600 -1.38 14.12 5.56
N LEU A 601 -1.83 15.17 6.24
CA LEU A 601 -1.32 16.52 6.10
C LEU A 601 -1.50 17.26 7.43
N SER A 602 -0.43 17.83 7.97
CA SER A 602 -0.46 18.75 9.10
C SER A 602 -0.16 20.18 8.67
N THR A 603 -0.94 21.15 9.15
CA THR A 603 -0.71 22.58 8.88
C THR A 603 -0.88 23.43 10.14
N GLU A 604 -0.03 24.44 10.31
CA GLU A 604 -0.14 25.41 11.42
C GLU A 604 -1.36 26.31 11.28
N LEU A 605 -1.74 26.60 10.03
CA LEU A 605 -2.92 27.35 9.67
C LEU A 605 -3.45 26.81 8.36
N HIS A 606 -4.57 26.08 8.40
CA HIS A 606 -5.23 25.61 7.19
C HIS A 606 -6.17 26.69 6.63
N ASP A 607 -6.19 26.86 5.31
CA ASP A 607 -6.99 27.89 4.64
C ASP A 607 -8.49 27.73 4.94
N ASP A 608 -9.02 26.51 4.86
CA ASP A 608 -10.47 26.27 5.08
C ASP A 608 -10.90 26.29 6.55
N THR A 609 -10.04 25.84 7.47
CA THR A 609 -10.40 25.73 8.90
C THR A 609 -10.02 26.99 9.69
N GLY A 610 -9.08 27.78 9.19
CA GLY A 610 -8.51 28.94 9.87
C GLY A 610 -7.76 28.59 11.17
N ALA A 611 -7.37 27.33 11.34
CA ALA A 611 -6.78 26.81 12.57
C ALA A 611 -5.65 25.81 12.31
N PRO A 612 -4.78 25.56 13.31
CA PRO A 612 -3.86 24.42 13.28
C PRO A 612 -4.64 23.12 13.13
N THR A 613 -4.32 22.35 12.09
CA THR A 613 -5.12 21.21 11.66
C THR A 613 -4.25 20.02 11.27
N VAL A 614 -4.67 18.82 11.68
CA VAL A 614 -4.09 17.56 11.20
C VAL A 614 -5.17 16.78 10.48
N PHE A 615 -4.92 16.47 9.21
CA PHE A 615 -5.74 15.63 8.36
C PHE A 615 -5.16 14.22 8.26
N ILE A 616 -6.04 13.22 8.34
CA ILE A 616 -5.73 11.83 8.06
C ILE A 616 -6.79 11.32 7.10
N HIS A 617 -6.37 10.86 5.93
CA HIS A 617 -7.25 10.54 4.82
C HIS A 617 -7.00 9.15 4.27
N ASP A 618 -8.04 8.59 3.65
CA ASP A 618 -7.89 7.33 2.91
C ASP A 618 -7.07 7.59 1.64
N ALA A 619 -6.15 6.69 1.30
CA ALA A 619 -5.34 6.76 0.08
C ALA A 619 -6.10 6.30 -1.18
N PHE A 620 -7.43 6.31 -1.15
CA PHE A 620 -8.29 5.84 -2.24
C PHE A 620 -9.37 6.85 -2.62
N ARG A 621 -9.75 6.85 -3.90
CA ARG A 621 -10.74 7.79 -4.41
C ARG A 621 -12.13 7.53 -3.82
N GLY A 622 -12.74 8.57 -3.27
CA GLY A 622 -14.00 8.50 -2.54
C GLY A 622 -13.91 7.93 -1.12
N GLY A 623 -12.71 7.52 -0.69
CA GLY A 623 -12.50 6.88 0.61
C GLY A 623 -12.66 5.36 0.60
N ALA A 624 -11.92 4.69 1.47
CA ALA A 624 -12.02 3.26 1.77
C ALA A 624 -12.75 2.99 3.09
N GLY A 625 -13.04 4.04 3.88
CA GLY A 625 -13.74 3.97 5.16
C GLY A 625 -12.82 3.88 6.38
N HIS A 626 -11.49 3.92 6.21
CA HIS A 626 -10.54 3.83 7.32
C HIS A 626 -10.52 5.11 8.15
N ALA A 627 -10.54 6.28 7.50
CA ALA A 627 -10.65 7.58 8.15
C ALA A 627 -11.93 7.70 8.99
N LEU A 628 -13.07 7.17 8.52
CA LEU A 628 -14.33 7.15 9.26
C LEU A 628 -14.23 6.25 10.50
N ALA A 629 -13.64 5.06 10.37
CA ALA A 629 -13.40 4.16 11.50
C ALA A 629 -12.49 4.83 12.57
N GLY A 630 -11.48 5.57 12.13
CA GLY A 630 -10.63 6.42 12.98
C GLY A 630 -11.44 7.49 13.72
N PHE A 631 -12.32 8.21 13.02
CA PHE A 631 -13.21 9.22 13.61
C PHE A 631 -14.11 8.64 14.72
N HIS A 632 -14.80 7.53 14.45
CA HIS A 632 -15.65 6.87 15.45
C HIS A 632 -14.87 6.35 16.68
N SER A 633 -13.58 6.08 16.51
CA SER A 633 -12.70 5.53 17.55
C SER A 633 -11.63 6.52 18.04
N ALA A 634 -11.81 7.83 17.79
CA ALA A 634 -10.78 8.85 17.95
C ALA A 634 -10.17 8.88 19.37
N ARG A 635 -11.00 8.69 20.42
CA ARG A 635 -10.50 8.65 21.80
C ARG A 635 -9.51 7.52 22.05
N SER A 636 -9.83 6.30 21.61
CA SER A 636 -8.96 5.14 21.77
C SER A 636 -7.69 5.30 20.94
N TRP A 637 -7.83 5.87 19.75
CA TRP A 637 -6.73 6.15 18.84
C TRP A 637 -5.71 7.15 19.40
N VAL A 638 -6.17 8.29 19.87
CA VAL A 638 -5.30 9.32 20.46
C VAL A 638 -4.59 8.77 21.70
N ARG A 639 -5.28 7.98 22.53
CA ARG A 639 -4.67 7.39 23.73
C ARG A 639 -3.55 6.41 23.40
N ALA A 640 -3.78 5.48 22.47
CA ALA A 640 -2.75 4.54 22.02
C ALA A 640 -1.57 5.26 21.37
N THR A 641 -1.86 6.34 20.63
CA THR A 641 -0.81 7.17 20.01
C THR A 641 0.06 7.85 21.07
N LEU A 642 -0.55 8.49 22.07
CA LEU A 642 0.17 9.13 23.16
C LEU A 642 1.07 8.14 23.90
N GLU A 643 0.56 6.96 24.24
CA GLU A 643 1.33 5.93 24.92
C GLU A 643 2.52 5.41 24.09
N ALA A 644 2.32 5.20 22.78
CA ALA A 644 3.39 4.80 21.88
C ALA A 644 4.50 5.86 21.81
N VAL A 645 4.14 7.14 21.76
CA VAL A 645 5.10 8.25 21.73
C VAL A 645 5.83 8.40 23.07
N SER A 646 5.10 8.39 24.19
CA SER A 646 5.66 8.58 25.54
C SER A 646 6.51 7.40 26.01
N SER A 647 6.25 6.18 25.55
CA SER A 647 7.03 4.98 25.89
C SER A 647 8.31 4.80 25.04
N CYS A 648 8.58 5.71 24.10
CA CYS A 648 9.80 5.70 23.32
C CYS A 648 10.88 6.53 24.02
N ASP A 649 12.06 5.94 24.23
CA ASP A 649 13.17 6.59 24.98
C ASP A 649 13.94 7.64 24.16
N CYS A 650 13.60 7.84 22.88
CA CYS A 650 14.28 8.84 22.05
C CYS A 650 13.89 10.27 22.46
N GLU A 651 14.82 11.21 22.30
CA GLU A 651 14.63 12.61 22.68
C GLU A 651 13.92 13.41 21.58
N SER A 652 14.42 13.35 20.34
CA SER A 652 13.97 14.15 19.20
C SER A 652 12.93 13.47 18.29
N GLY A 653 12.62 12.19 18.53
CA GLY A 653 11.81 11.38 17.64
C GLY A 653 12.63 10.39 16.83
N CYS A 654 12.05 9.23 16.50
CA CYS A 654 12.72 8.18 15.75
C CYS A 654 11.71 7.37 14.90
N PRO A 655 12.16 6.44 14.04
CA PRO A 655 11.28 5.55 13.27
C PRO A 655 10.26 4.78 14.12
N ARG A 656 10.53 4.60 15.43
CA ARG A 656 9.66 3.90 16.39
C ARG A 656 8.63 4.77 17.08
N CYS A 657 8.50 6.07 16.77
CA CYS A 657 7.43 6.88 17.36
C CYS A 657 6.80 7.86 16.37
N VAL A 658 7.57 8.80 15.83
CA VAL A 658 7.02 9.97 15.12
C VAL A 658 7.60 10.17 13.72
N GLN A 659 8.54 9.33 13.29
CA GLN A 659 9.04 9.38 11.91
C GLN A 659 8.25 8.43 11.02
N SER A 660 7.94 8.90 9.81
CA SER A 660 7.25 8.14 8.77
C SER A 660 8.19 7.92 7.58
N PRO A 661 8.31 6.69 7.06
CA PRO A 661 9.04 6.44 5.82
C PRO A 661 8.27 6.88 4.56
N LYS A 662 7.01 7.32 4.71
CA LYS A 662 6.22 7.96 3.64
C LYS A 662 6.38 9.49 3.61
N CYS A 663 7.08 10.07 4.59
CA CYS A 663 7.16 11.52 4.70
C CYS A 663 7.90 12.11 3.49
N GLY A 664 7.18 12.85 2.66
CA GLY A 664 7.74 13.55 1.50
C GLY A 664 8.70 14.68 1.90
N ASN A 665 8.57 15.20 3.13
CA ASN A 665 9.41 16.27 3.68
C ASN A 665 10.61 15.75 4.48
N GLY A 666 10.98 14.46 4.30
CA GLY A 666 12.18 13.90 4.92
C GLY A 666 12.14 13.82 6.44
N ASN A 667 10.95 13.84 7.06
CA ASN A 667 10.75 13.89 8.51
C ASN A 667 11.23 15.20 9.17
N GLU A 668 11.16 16.33 8.45
CA GLU A 668 11.49 17.65 8.98
C GLU A 668 10.39 18.69 8.63
N PRO A 669 10.00 19.57 9.57
CA PRO A 669 10.35 19.56 11.00
C PRO A 669 9.61 18.44 11.75
N LEU A 670 10.18 17.95 12.85
CA LEU A 670 9.49 17.06 13.79
C LEU A 670 9.81 17.48 15.23
N SER A 671 8.77 17.63 16.04
CA SER A 671 8.90 17.89 17.48
C SER A 671 8.07 16.87 18.24
N LYS A 672 8.75 16.03 19.03
CA LYS A 672 8.12 14.97 19.81
C LYS A 672 7.49 15.47 21.12
N ALA A 673 8.11 16.49 21.72
CA ALA A 673 7.92 16.89 23.13
C ALA A 673 6.49 17.35 23.46
#